data_AF-A0A4V5NEL2-F1
#
_entry.id   AF-A0A4V5NEL2-F1
#
_cell.length_a   1.000
_cell.length_b   1.000
_cell.length_c   1.000
_cell.angle_alpha   90.00
_cell.angle_beta   90.00
_cell.angle_gamma   90.00
#
_symmetry.space_group_name_H-M   'P 1'
#
loop_
_entity.id
_entity.type
_entity.pdbx_description
1 polymer ?
#
loop_
_entity_poly.entity_id
_entity_poly.type
_entity_poly.pdbx_seq_one_letter_code
_entity_poly.pdbx_strand_id
1 'polypeptide(L)'
;MSGIEKGAERVAQGAQNAVQQVTDKVGELTTGSNAGEAASSTTAAQQTYLDDVTGEHVSKSELKKRKKQREKDDKKAEKAAAAPPKPVKKVSAEENEAELTPNQYFEIRSRAVQKLRQSHDPTPYPHKFSVNTDLREFLKEYASCKTGEHRKDVEVRLGARIYTKRASGANLIFYDVRAEGARVQIMCQSQESKSDVPFEKQHEHLRRGDIIGIVGYPGRTAPRNRIAEGKEGELSIFATEVLLLAPCLHQLPGEHYGFRDQEQRHRKKYLDLIMNDKTRDTFITRSRMITYIRRFFDEKDFIEVETPMMNAIPGGATAKPFKTFHNDLDMELYMRVAPELYLKQLIVGGLERVYEIGRQFRNEGIDLTHNPEFTTCEFYQAFADVYDVMDLTEQLISGLVKHVTGGYETKFHTQHGEEYNVNWKAPWKRIEMIPALEEACGEKFPPGDQLHTQETNDFLRRILKKVNVDCSPPLTNARMLDKLVGEFIEETCVNPTFITGHPQMMSPLAKYHRSNPGLCERFEAFVCKKEIVNAYTELNDPFDQRLRFEEQANQKAQGDDEAQLIDETFCQSLEYGLPPTGGWGMGIDRMVMFLTDNYSIKEVLTFPFMKDDRQDKPKMAAEVVGIEPMPEEGIRYWLLGSAASVFGLVVFGGLTRLTESGLSITEWRPVTGSMPPRNFEDWNKEFALYKSSPEFKQLNSRMGLDEFKQIYWMEWIHRFWARAVGLTFALPTLYFVARRRVSAPMAAKLLGITSLIGFQGFIGWWMVKSGLKDDLFAPGAHPRVSQYRLTAHLGTAFLCYVAMVWNGLSILREHRLLANPNKSATELQTLASPQLRRFRRSVAALALLVFCTALSGALVAGLDAGLIYNEWPTMGGGSGALNNLSQSVLGGSLAPPAKELFDPWYSHTPDRSDVYWRNALENPSLVQLDHRILATTTFTAVMALWAYSRFSRPVRTALPAPARKAVTAVTALVWLQVTLGISTLLYLVPVPLAAAHQAGALALLTGTIVLGSRVWVPRRAVRLVARRVAEVGTAGLATGPAAVRAQVGRAGRRGPGAMLAARTGGAEK
;
A
#
# COMPACT_ATOMS: atom_id res chain seq x y z
N MET A 1 24.96 -24.25 -11.58
CA MET A 1 24.30 -24.84 -10.38
C MET A 1 25.17 -25.89 -9.67
N SER A 2 26.18 -26.50 -10.30
CA SER A 2 27.05 -27.51 -9.64
C SER A 2 28.17 -26.97 -8.73
N GLY A 3 28.40 -25.65 -8.70
CA GLY A 3 29.41 -25.02 -7.83
C GLY A 3 28.92 -24.64 -6.43
N ILE A 4 27.61 -24.46 -6.26
CA ILE A 4 27.01 -24.02 -4.99
C ILE A 4 26.77 -25.22 -4.06
N GLU A 5 26.39 -26.39 -4.60
CA GLU A 5 26.25 -27.63 -3.81
C GLU A 5 27.58 -28.10 -3.23
N LYS A 6 28.68 -28.03 -4.00
CA LYS A 6 30.02 -28.39 -3.51
C LYS A 6 30.56 -27.44 -2.43
N GLY A 7 30.08 -26.20 -2.40
CA GLY A 7 30.39 -25.24 -1.34
C GLY A 7 29.67 -25.57 -0.04
N ALA A 8 28.39 -25.95 -0.11
CA ALA A 8 27.59 -26.32 1.05
C ALA A 8 28.10 -27.61 1.72
N GLU A 9 28.51 -28.61 0.93
CA GLU A 9 29.10 -29.85 1.47
C GLU A 9 30.43 -29.61 2.20
N ARG A 10 31.29 -28.71 1.69
CA ARG A 10 32.55 -28.36 2.36
C ARG A 10 32.33 -27.63 3.69
N VAL A 11 31.31 -26.77 3.77
CA VAL A 11 30.95 -26.07 5.01
C VAL A 11 30.35 -27.03 6.04
N ALA A 12 29.51 -27.98 5.60
CA ALA A 12 28.94 -29.01 6.47
C ALA A 12 30.03 -29.95 7.02
N GLN A 13 30.98 -30.37 6.18
CA GLN A 13 32.12 -31.20 6.61
C GLN A 13 33.06 -30.44 7.57
N GLY A 14 33.28 -29.14 7.32
CA GLY A 14 34.06 -28.28 8.21
C GLY A 14 33.41 -28.13 9.59
N ALA A 15 32.09 -28.02 9.65
CA ALA A 15 31.34 -27.95 10.91
C ALA A 15 31.40 -29.27 11.69
N GLN A 16 31.29 -30.43 11.01
CA GLN A 16 31.42 -31.73 11.67
C GLN A 16 32.82 -31.97 12.22
N ASN A 17 33.87 -31.60 11.48
CA ASN A 17 35.25 -31.74 11.95
C ASN A 17 35.56 -30.82 13.14
N ALA A 18 34.96 -29.62 13.19
CA ALA A 18 35.09 -28.71 14.32
C ALA A 18 34.39 -29.24 15.58
N VAL A 19 33.23 -29.87 15.44
CA VAL A 19 32.53 -30.53 16.56
C VAL A 19 33.33 -31.72 17.09
N GLN A 20 33.94 -32.52 16.20
CA GLN A 20 34.78 -33.65 16.61
C GLN A 20 36.04 -33.17 17.35
N GLN A 21 36.72 -32.12 16.85
CA GLN A 21 37.89 -31.54 17.52
C GLN A 21 37.58 -30.95 18.90
N VAL A 22 36.36 -30.41 19.11
CA VAL A 22 35.92 -29.93 20.43
C VAL A 22 35.60 -31.11 21.35
N THR A 23 35.01 -32.18 20.81
CA THR A 23 34.69 -33.39 21.59
C THR A 23 35.96 -34.12 22.05
N ASP A 24 36.98 -34.18 21.19
CA ASP A 24 38.27 -34.79 21.52
C ASP A 24 39.05 -33.93 22.53
N LYS A 25 38.98 -32.59 22.44
CA LYS A 25 39.59 -31.66 23.43
C LYS A 25 38.91 -31.68 24.80
N VAL A 26 37.60 -31.96 24.85
CA VAL A 26 36.88 -32.10 26.13
C VAL A 26 37.23 -33.43 26.82
N GLY A 27 37.54 -34.48 26.04
CA GLY A 27 38.07 -35.75 26.56
C GLY A 27 39.46 -35.60 27.21
N GLU A 28 40.34 -34.80 26.61
CA GLU A 28 41.71 -34.56 27.11
C GLU A 28 41.77 -33.65 28.35
N LEU A 29 40.70 -32.91 28.68
CA LEU A 29 40.65 -31.98 29.82
C LEU A 29 40.14 -32.61 31.13
N THR A 30 39.79 -33.90 31.13
CA THR A 30 39.27 -34.61 32.32
C THR A 30 40.23 -35.60 32.97
N THR A 31 41.50 -35.64 32.57
CA THR A 31 42.49 -36.55 33.18
C THR A 31 43.81 -35.84 33.49
N GLY A 32 43.95 -35.34 34.72
CA GLY A 32 45.24 -34.93 35.24
C GLY A 32 45.21 -34.49 36.70
N SER A 33 45.74 -35.32 37.60
CA SER A 33 46.42 -34.81 38.80
C SER A 33 47.51 -35.78 39.28
N ASN A 34 48.77 -35.31 39.18
CA ASN A 34 49.97 -35.52 40.03
C ASN A 34 50.21 -36.91 40.67
N ALA A 35 51.26 -37.65 40.29
CA ALA A 35 52.71 -37.48 40.50
C ALA A 35 53.23 -38.06 41.84
N GLY A 36 54.20 -38.98 41.76
CA GLY A 36 55.02 -39.46 42.89
C GLY A 36 55.50 -40.91 42.74
N GLU A 37 56.80 -41.09 42.48
CA GLU A 37 57.51 -42.36 42.26
C GLU A 37 57.63 -43.28 43.49
N ALA A 38 57.88 -44.56 43.17
CA ALA A 38 58.74 -45.53 43.85
C ALA A 38 58.11 -46.65 44.70
N ALA A 39 58.68 -47.83 44.45
CA ALA A 39 58.77 -49.06 45.24
C ALA A 39 57.66 -50.13 45.07
N SER A 40 58.08 -51.22 44.41
CA SER A 40 57.52 -52.56 44.46
C SER A 40 57.52 -53.14 45.88
N SER A 41 56.44 -53.81 46.29
CA SER A 41 56.41 -55.27 46.55
C SER A 41 55.26 -55.71 47.49
N THR A 42 54.46 -56.66 46.99
CA THR A 42 53.92 -57.86 47.68
C THR A 42 52.85 -57.76 48.80
N THR A 43 51.64 -58.23 48.41
CA THR A 43 50.82 -59.30 49.03
C THR A 43 50.14 -59.13 50.39
N ALA A 44 48.80 -59.05 50.38
CA ALA A 44 47.88 -59.82 51.23
C ALA A 44 46.42 -59.65 50.76
N ALA A 45 45.72 -60.76 50.51
CA ALA A 45 44.32 -60.78 50.08
C ALA A 45 43.37 -60.27 51.18
N GLN A 46 42.59 -59.21 50.90
CA GLN A 46 41.48 -58.77 51.75
C GLN A 46 40.15 -59.35 51.26
N GLN A 47 39.46 -60.06 52.15
CA GLN A 47 38.14 -60.62 51.93
C GLN A 47 37.09 -59.50 51.71
N THR A 48 36.39 -59.53 50.58
CA THR A 48 35.36 -58.55 50.20
C THR A 48 33.95 -59.06 50.50
N TYR A 49 33.07 -58.18 50.98
CA TYR A 49 31.67 -58.46 51.35
C TYR A 49 30.71 -57.80 50.35
N LEU A 50 29.62 -58.49 49.99
CA LEU A 50 28.61 -57.96 49.08
C LEU A 50 27.78 -56.84 49.75
N ASP A 51 27.57 -55.74 49.05
CA ASP A 51 26.59 -54.70 49.40
C ASP A 51 25.24 -55.03 48.73
N ASP A 52 24.29 -55.53 49.51
CA ASP A 52 22.98 -56.01 49.03
C ASP A 52 22.14 -54.96 48.26
N VAL A 53 22.50 -53.67 48.36
CA VAL A 53 21.78 -52.57 47.68
C VAL A 53 22.42 -52.20 46.34
N THR A 54 23.75 -52.26 46.22
CA THR A 54 24.47 -51.86 45.00
C THR A 54 25.04 -53.04 44.22
N GLY A 55 25.07 -54.24 44.79
CA GLY A 55 25.58 -55.46 44.17
C GLY A 55 27.11 -55.55 44.09
N GLU A 56 27.85 -54.63 44.71
CA GLU A 56 29.31 -54.57 44.66
C GLU A 56 29.96 -55.32 45.84
N HIS A 57 31.08 -56.01 45.59
CA HIS A 57 31.91 -56.61 46.64
C HIS A 57 32.94 -55.58 47.16
N VAL A 58 32.75 -55.12 48.40
CA VAL A 58 33.54 -54.05 49.03
C VAL A 58 34.16 -54.53 50.36
N SER A 59 35.20 -53.85 50.85
CA SER A 59 35.81 -54.22 52.14
C SER A 59 34.84 -54.00 53.32
N LYS A 60 35.06 -54.68 54.45
CA LYS A 60 34.19 -54.60 55.63
C LYS A 60 34.06 -53.18 56.19
N SER A 61 35.10 -52.37 56.09
CA SER A 61 35.11 -50.97 56.53
C SER A 61 34.28 -50.08 55.60
N GLU A 62 34.39 -50.29 54.28
CA GLU A 62 33.61 -49.59 53.25
C GLU A 62 32.11 -49.89 53.39
N LEU A 63 31.74 -51.16 53.57
CA LEU A 63 30.36 -51.60 53.77
C LEU A 63 29.73 -50.96 55.02
N LYS A 64 30.49 -50.87 56.12
CA LYS A 64 30.03 -50.24 57.37
C LYS A 64 29.87 -48.72 57.21
N LYS A 65 30.71 -48.08 56.39
CA LYS A 65 30.63 -46.64 56.07
C LYS A 65 29.41 -46.33 55.19
N ARG A 66 29.14 -47.15 54.17
CA ARG A 66 27.94 -47.06 53.32
C ARG A 66 26.65 -47.28 54.10
N LYS A 67 26.58 -48.30 54.97
CA LYS A 67 25.42 -48.53 55.86
C LYS A 67 25.16 -47.36 56.82
N LYS A 68 26.22 -46.79 57.41
CA LYS A 68 26.11 -45.63 58.30
C LYS A 68 25.73 -44.34 57.57
N GLN A 69 26.14 -44.18 56.31
CA GLN A 69 25.73 -43.07 55.45
C GLN A 69 24.25 -43.19 55.06
N ARG A 70 23.79 -44.41 54.70
CA ARG A 70 22.37 -44.69 54.42
C ARG A 70 21.49 -44.47 55.64
N GLU A 71 21.87 -44.95 56.83
CA GLU A 71 21.15 -44.63 58.08
C GLU A 71 21.10 -43.12 58.37
N LYS A 72 22.13 -42.38 57.98
CA LYS A 72 22.19 -40.93 58.15
C LYS A 72 21.30 -40.21 57.14
N ASP A 73 21.22 -40.72 55.92
CA ASP A 73 20.37 -40.20 54.84
C ASP A 73 18.90 -40.58 55.08
N ASP A 74 18.60 -41.78 55.60
CA ASP A 74 17.27 -42.22 56.04
C ASP A 74 16.79 -41.41 57.24
N LYS A 75 17.65 -41.15 58.24
CA LYS A 75 17.34 -40.22 59.34
C LYS A 75 17.17 -38.77 58.88
N LYS A 76 17.80 -38.39 57.77
CA LYS A 76 17.62 -37.05 57.15
C LYS A 76 16.33 -36.99 56.33
N ALA A 77 15.93 -38.09 55.71
CA ALA A 77 14.66 -38.26 54.99
C ALA A 77 13.47 -38.33 55.97
N GLU A 78 13.57 -39.06 57.08
CA GLU A 78 12.56 -39.06 58.15
C GLU A 78 12.43 -37.68 58.81
N LYS A 79 13.54 -36.96 59.04
CA LYS A 79 13.50 -35.56 59.50
C LYS A 79 12.93 -34.58 58.47
N ALA A 80 13.06 -34.87 57.18
CA ALA A 80 12.46 -34.07 56.11
C ALA A 80 10.97 -34.36 55.94
N ALA A 81 10.53 -35.61 56.17
CA ALA A 81 9.13 -36.03 56.14
C ALA A 81 8.35 -35.63 57.40
N ALA A 82 9.02 -35.49 58.55
CA ALA A 82 8.42 -35.07 59.82
C ALA A 82 8.52 -33.55 60.11
N ALA A 83 9.05 -32.75 59.17
CA ALA A 83 9.09 -31.29 59.33
C ALA A 83 7.71 -30.68 59.01
N PRO A 84 7.13 -29.82 59.86
CA PRO A 84 5.94 -29.06 59.48
C PRO A 84 6.26 -28.24 58.22
N PRO A 85 5.27 -27.98 57.34
CA PRO A 85 5.52 -27.25 56.10
C PRO A 85 6.20 -25.93 56.45
N LYS A 86 7.45 -25.76 55.98
CA LYS A 86 8.10 -24.45 56.01
C LYS A 86 7.13 -23.49 55.31
N PRO A 87 6.81 -22.32 55.90
CA PRO A 87 6.03 -21.34 55.18
C PRO A 87 6.74 -21.08 53.87
N VAL A 88 6.06 -21.39 52.76
CA VAL A 88 6.54 -21.02 51.44
C VAL A 88 6.73 -19.51 51.51
N LYS A 89 7.98 -19.07 51.49
CA LYS A 89 8.30 -17.66 51.31
C LYS A 89 7.60 -17.31 50.00
N LYS A 90 6.52 -16.51 50.04
CA LYS A 90 5.85 -16.02 48.83
C LYS A 90 6.94 -15.33 48.00
N VAL A 91 7.44 -16.03 46.99
CA VAL A 91 8.24 -15.43 45.93
C VAL A 91 7.35 -14.37 45.31
N SER A 92 7.84 -13.14 45.19
CA SER A 92 7.03 -12.06 44.65
C SER A 92 6.60 -12.40 43.22
N ALA A 93 5.39 -12.01 42.79
CA ALA A 93 4.94 -12.23 41.41
C ALA A 93 5.93 -11.65 40.36
N GLU A 94 6.74 -10.67 40.77
CA GLU A 94 7.73 -9.98 39.95
C GLU A 94 9.02 -10.79 39.71
N GLU A 95 9.48 -11.56 40.70
CA GLU A 95 10.65 -12.45 40.54
C GLU A 95 10.34 -13.58 39.54
N ASN A 96 9.11 -14.12 39.55
CA ASN A 96 8.66 -15.11 38.58
C ASN A 96 8.48 -14.53 37.16
N GLU A 97 8.16 -13.23 37.05
CA GLU A 97 8.00 -12.55 35.76
C GLU A 97 9.34 -12.20 35.10
N ALA A 98 10.41 -12.02 35.88
CA ALA A 98 11.76 -11.73 35.37
C ALA A 98 12.39 -12.92 34.63
N GLU A 99 11.95 -14.15 34.94
CA GLU A 99 12.39 -15.40 34.28
C GLU A 99 11.61 -15.71 32.99
N LEU A 100 10.55 -14.94 32.69
CA LEU A 100 9.76 -15.14 31.48
C LEU A 100 10.53 -14.70 30.24
N THR A 101 10.30 -15.41 29.13
CA THR A 101 10.73 -14.91 27.82
C THR A 101 9.94 -13.64 27.45
N PRO A 102 10.50 -12.74 26.63
CA PRO A 102 9.79 -11.52 26.22
C PRO A 102 8.42 -11.76 25.58
N ASN A 103 8.26 -12.87 24.85
CA ASN A 103 6.99 -13.27 24.23
C ASN A 103 5.98 -13.77 25.28
N GLN A 104 6.41 -14.56 26.26
CA GLN A 104 5.53 -15.00 27.35
C GLN A 104 5.08 -13.81 28.20
N TYR A 105 5.99 -12.89 28.52
CA TYR A 105 5.66 -11.64 29.21
C TYR A 105 4.60 -10.86 28.43
N PHE A 106 4.81 -10.69 27.12
CA PHE A 106 3.87 -9.99 26.25
C PHE A 106 2.47 -10.64 26.24
N GLU A 107 2.39 -11.96 26.18
CA GLU A 107 1.10 -12.66 26.23
C GLU A 107 0.38 -12.47 27.57
N ILE A 108 1.10 -12.68 28.68
CA ILE A 108 0.54 -12.57 30.03
C ILE A 108 0.10 -11.13 30.30
N ARG A 109 0.95 -10.15 29.97
CA ARG A 109 0.67 -8.74 30.16
C ARG A 109 -0.49 -8.26 29.30
N SER A 110 -0.58 -8.72 28.05
CA SER A 110 -1.73 -8.42 27.17
C SER A 110 -3.04 -8.94 27.74
N ARG A 111 -3.06 -10.18 28.26
CA ARG A 111 -4.26 -10.74 28.92
C ARG A 111 -4.61 -10.00 30.21
N ALA A 112 -3.63 -9.60 31.01
CA ALA A 112 -3.85 -8.82 32.23
C ALA A 112 -4.46 -7.44 31.93
N VAL A 113 -3.90 -6.70 30.97
CA VAL A 113 -4.44 -5.40 30.55
C VAL A 113 -5.82 -5.55 29.92
N GLN A 114 -6.09 -6.64 29.20
CA GLN A 114 -7.43 -6.91 28.68
C GLN A 114 -8.47 -7.09 29.79
N LYS A 115 -8.11 -7.72 30.92
CA LYS A 115 -8.99 -7.79 32.10
C LYS A 115 -9.28 -6.41 32.67
N LEU A 116 -8.27 -5.54 32.78
CA LEU A 116 -8.46 -4.14 33.22
C LEU A 116 -9.38 -3.36 32.27
N ARG A 117 -9.26 -3.60 30.96
CA ARG A 117 -10.16 -2.99 29.96
C ARG A 117 -11.61 -3.45 30.11
N GLN A 118 -11.83 -4.68 30.58
CA GLN A 118 -13.18 -5.22 30.80
C GLN A 118 -13.76 -4.76 32.13
N SER A 119 -12.96 -4.69 33.19
CA SER A 119 -13.41 -4.26 34.51
C SER A 119 -13.56 -2.74 34.63
N HIS A 120 -12.81 -1.96 33.83
CA HIS A 120 -12.65 -0.51 33.99
C HIS A 120 -12.13 -0.07 35.37
N ASP A 121 -11.58 -1.01 36.15
CA ASP A 121 -11.10 -0.81 37.53
C ASP A 121 -9.67 -1.38 37.71
N PRO A 122 -8.64 -0.52 37.77
CA PRO A 122 -8.65 0.85 37.23
C PRO A 122 -8.76 0.84 35.70
N THR A 123 -9.22 1.96 35.12
CA THR A 123 -9.20 2.13 33.66
C THR A 123 -7.74 2.20 33.18
N PRO A 124 -7.24 1.25 32.37
CA PRO A 124 -5.80 1.15 32.05
C PRO A 124 -5.31 2.21 31.05
N TYR A 125 -6.25 2.91 30.39
CA TYR A 125 -5.98 3.98 29.43
C TYR A 125 -6.92 5.17 29.71
N PRO A 126 -6.70 5.94 30.79
CA PRO A 126 -7.51 7.10 31.10
C PRO A 126 -7.34 8.20 30.03
N HIS A 127 -8.38 9.02 29.88
CA HIS A 127 -8.41 10.07 28.86
C HIS A 127 -7.48 11.24 29.19
N LYS A 128 -7.34 11.60 30.48
CA LYS A 128 -6.59 12.78 30.93
C LYS A 128 -6.00 12.57 32.32
N PHE A 129 -4.76 13.02 32.47
CA PHE A 129 -4.12 13.31 33.75
C PHE A 129 -3.60 14.76 33.72
N SER A 130 -3.82 15.52 34.79
CA SER A 130 -3.45 16.94 34.87
C SER A 130 -2.07 17.07 35.52
N VAL A 131 -1.04 17.18 34.69
CA VAL A 131 0.34 17.47 35.09
C VAL A 131 0.47 18.97 35.41
N ASN A 132 1.15 19.32 36.50
CA ASN A 132 1.45 20.70 36.88
C ASN A 132 2.95 20.96 37.12
N THR A 133 3.80 19.94 36.99
CA THR A 133 5.22 20.00 37.36
C THR A 133 6.10 19.56 36.19
N ASP A 134 7.07 20.40 35.79
CA ASP A 134 8.20 20.01 34.95
C ASP A 134 9.28 19.37 35.84
N LEU A 135 9.72 18.16 35.47
CA LEU A 135 10.66 17.42 36.30
C LEU A 135 12.04 18.11 36.40
N ARG A 136 12.48 18.79 35.34
CA ARG A 136 13.78 19.48 35.31
C ARG A 136 13.78 20.69 36.22
N GLU A 137 12.66 21.41 36.29
CA GLU A 137 12.48 22.54 37.20
C GLU A 137 12.37 22.07 38.65
N PHE A 138 11.58 21.02 38.90
CA PHE A 138 11.48 20.37 40.21
C PHE A 138 12.87 19.98 40.76
N LEU A 139 13.72 19.35 39.93
CA LEU A 139 15.06 18.96 40.37
C LEU A 139 15.95 20.15 40.73
N LYS A 140 15.79 21.30 40.05
CA LYS A 140 16.55 22.52 40.35
C LYS A 140 16.05 23.19 41.62
N GLU A 141 14.73 23.37 41.73
CA GLU A 141 14.08 24.08 42.83
C GLU A 141 14.28 23.36 44.17
N TYR A 142 14.15 22.04 44.19
CA TYR A 142 14.26 21.23 45.41
C TYR A 142 15.64 20.59 45.62
N ALA A 143 16.64 20.98 44.84
CA ALA A 143 18.02 20.48 44.96
C ALA A 143 18.57 20.65 46.39
N SER A 144 18.27 21.78 47.03
CA SER A 144 18.77 22.16 48.35
C SER A 144 17.99 21.58 49.54
N CYS A 145 16.94 20.78 49.30
CA CYS A 145 16.21 20.11 50.38
C CYS A 145 17.16 19.22 51.19
N LYS A 146 17.16 19.34 52.51
CA LYS A 146 18.00 18.55 53.43
C LYS A 146 17.42 17.16 53.65
N THR A 147 18.27 16.22 54.05
CA THR A 147 17.86 14.84 54.40
C THR A 147 16.72 14.84 55.43
N GLY A 148 15.60 14.19 55.11
CA GLY A 148 14.41 14.11 55.96
C GLY A 148 13.46 15.31 55.87
N GLU A 149 13.79 16.33 55.07
CA GLU A 149 12.94 17.48 54.84
C GLU A 149 11.82 17.16 53.84
N HIS A 150 10.58 17.48 54.21
CA HIS A 150 9.38 17.24 53.39
C HIS A 150 8.59 18.55 53.23
N ARG A 151 8.13 18.86 52.01
CA ARG A 151 7.33 20.05 51.66
C ARG A 151 5.87 19.68 51.41
N LYS A 152 5.15 19.24 52.45
CA LYS A 152 3.76 18.72 52.31
C LYS A 152 2.75 19.77 51.83
N ASP A 153 3.11 21.04 51.90
CA ASP A 153 2.35 22.20 51.44
C ASP A 153 2.37 22.38 49.92
N VAL A 154 3.32 21.74 49.22
CA VAL A 154 3.46 21.83 47.77
C VAL A 154 2.92 20.57 47.11
N GLU A 155 1.88 20.71 46.27
CA GLU A 155 1.35 19.61 45.48
C GLU A 155 2.07 19.47 44.13
N VAL A 156 2.64 18.31 43.90
CA VAL A 156 3.30 17.91 42.66
C VAL A 156 2.46 16.88 41.92
N ARG A 157 2.19 17.13 40.64
CA ARG A 157 1.54 16.22 39.69
C ARG A 157 2.45 15.98 38.50
N LEU A 158 2.97 14.77 38.38
CA LEU A 158 3.95 14.38 37.37
C LEU A 158 3.46 13.16 36.58
N GLY A 159 3.56 13.21 35.25
CA GLY A 159 3.42 12.03 34.40
C GLY A 159 4.81 11.49 34.03
N ALA A 160 5.09 10.21 34.31
CA ALA A 160 6.43 9.65 34.07
C ALA A 160 6.40 8.15 33.72
N ARG A 161 7.50 7.65 33.15
CA ARG A 161 7.69 6.22 32.87
C ARG A 161 8.43 5.54 34.02
N ILE A 162 7.97 4.38 34.46
CA ILE A 162 8.68 3.53 35.43
C ILE A 162 9.89 2.86 34.76
N TYR A 163 11.09 3.06 35.32
CA TYR A 163 12.31 2.35 34.91
C TYR A 163 12.65 1.23 35.89
N THR A 164 12.45 1.49 37.18
CA THR A 164 12.67 0.53 38.25
C THR A 164 11.51 0.58 39.23
N LYS A 165 11.10 -0.58 39.73
CA LYS A 165 10.14 -0.74 40.83
C LYS A 165 10.83 -1.57 41.90
N ARG A 166 10.86 -1.08 43.14
CA ARG A 166 11.42 -1.79 44.30
C ARG A 166 10.44 -1.77 45.45
N ALA A 167 10.07 -2.94 45.98
CA ALA A 167 9.25 -3.03 47.18
C ALA A 167 10.14 -3.25 48.42
N SER A 168 9.82 -2.57 49.52
CA SER A 168 10.49 -2.73 50.82
C SER A 168 9.44 -3.08 51.88
N GLY A 169 8.90 -4.29 51.79
CA GLY A 169 7.71 -4.71 52.53
C GLY A 169 6.41 -4.32 51.82
N ALA A 170 5.26 -4.60 52.42
CA ALA A 170 3.94 -4.35 51.80
C ALA A 170 3.52 -2.87 51.80
N ASN A 171 4.11 -2.05 52.66
CA ASN A 171 3.66 -0.67 52.92
C ASN A 171 4.60 0.41 52.33
N LEU A 172 5.66 0.02 51.62
CA LEU A 172 6.65 0.92 51.07
C LEU A 172 7.13 0.43 49.71
N ILE A 173 6.90 1.25 48.68
CA ILE A 173 7.30 0.97 47.30
C ILE A 173 8.06 2.18 46.78
N PHE A 174 9.14 1.93 46.03
CA PHE A 174 9.91 2.94 45.35
C PHE A 174 9.80 2.74 43.85
N TYR A 175 9.57 3.83 43.11
CA TYR A 175 9.70 3.86 41.66
C TYR A 175 10.84 4.79 41.26
N ASP A 176 11.78 4.31 40.46
CA ASP A 176 12.66 5.22 39.74
C ASP A 176 11.97 5.53 38.42
N VAL A 177 11.62 6.81 38.21
CA VAL A 177 10.90 7.25 37.02
C VAL A 177 11.73 8.24 36.23
N ARG A 178 11.47 8.29 34.92
CA ARG A 178 12.03 9.33 34.05
C ARG A 178 10.94 10.07 33.30
N ALA A 179 11.15 11.38 33.18
CA ALA A 179 10.38 12.28 32.34
C ALA A 179 11.35 13.32 31.75
N GLU A 180 11.21 13.64 30.47
CA GLU A 180 11.96 14.71 29.82
C GLU A 180 13.50 14.63 29.93
N GLY A 181 14.05 13.40 29.97
CA GLY A 181 15.50 13.17 30.14
C GLY A 181 16.01 13.33 31.57
N ALA A 182 15.13 13.71 32.51
CA ALA A 182 15.42 13.78 33.93
C ALA A 182 14.94 12.52 34.67
N ARG A 183 15.57 12.22 35.80
CA ARG A 183 15.25 11.08 36.68
C ARG A 183 14.89 11.57 38.08
N VAL A 184 13.94 10.90 38.73
CA VAL A 184 13.61 11.14 40.14
C VAL A 184 13.07 9.86 40.78
N GLN A 185 13.31 9.71 42.07
CA GLN A 185 12.71 8.65 42.86
C GLN A 185 11.31 9.07 43.32
N ILE A 186 10.36 8.15 43.21
CA ILE A 186 9.02 8.26 43.79
C ILE A 186 8.98 7.34 45.01
N MET A 187 8.69 7.89 46.17
CA MET A 187 8.55 7.14 47.42
C MET A 187 7.07 7.02 47.77
N CYS A 188 6.53 5.80 47.66
CA CYS A 188 5.14 5.48 47.96
C CYS A 188 5.05 4.83 49.33
N GLN A 189 4.45 5.52 50.30
CA GLN A 189 4.22 5.00 51.66
C GLN A 189 2.73 4.84 51.90
N SER A 190 2.31 3.68 52.42
CA SER A 190 0.90 3.42 52.74
C SER A 190 0.30 4.48 53.67
N GLN A 191 1.08 4.97 54.65
CA GLN A 191 0.67 6.02 55.58
C GLN A 191 0.50 7.42 54.95
N GLU A 192 1.09 7.66 53.78
CA GLU A 192 1.00 8.93 53.05
C GLU A 192 -0.04 8.90 51.92
N SER A 193 -0.58 7.71 51.60
CA SER A 193 -1.61 7.54 50.57
C SER A 193 -2.89 8.26 50.98
N LYS A 194 -3.41 9.13 50.11
CA LYS A 194 -4.67 9.88 50.28
C LYS A 194 -5.76 9.49 49.28
N SER A 195 -5.49 8.56 48.37
CA SER A 195 -6.45 8.08 47.36
C SER A 195 -7.55 7.21 48.00
N ASP A 196 -8.73 7.23 47.39
CA ASP A 196 -9.86 6.34 47.73
C ASP A 196 -9.57 4.87 47.38
N VAL A 197 -8.55 4.61 46.55
CA VAL A 197 -8.12 3.26 46.18
C VAL A 197 -7.10 2.75 47.22
N PRO A 198 -7.28 1.54 47.78
CA PRO A 198 -6.32 0.95 48.70
C PRO A 198 -4.90 0.91 48.11
N PHE A 199 -3.89 1.20 48.93
CA PHE A 199 -2.48 1.26 48.53
C PHE A 199 -2.03 0.05 47.69
N GLU A 200 -2.41 -1.18 48.11
CA GLU A 200 -2.07 -2.40 47.37
C GLU A 200 -2.65 -2.40 45.94
N LYS A 201 -3.93 -2.02 45.78
CA LYS A 201 -4.62 -1.99 44.49
C LYS A 201 -4.07 -0.93 43.54
N GLN A 202 -3.57 0.21 44.06
CA GLN A 202 -2.87 1.22 43.25
C GLN A 202 -1.59 0.66 42.61
N HIS A 203 -0.92 -0.30 43.26
CA HIS A 203 0.44 -0.71 42.89
C HIS A 203 0.57 -2.13 42.32
N GLU A 204 -0.38 -3.03 42.59
CA GLU A 204 -0.29 -4.45 42.21
C GLU A 204 -0.21 -4.68 40.69
N HIS A 205 -0.86 -3.82 39.90
CA HIS A 205 -0.97 -3.94 38.45
C HIS A 205 0.14 -3.18 37.70
N LEU A 206 0.89 -2.34 38.40
CA LEU A 206 1.99 -1.55 37.84
C LEU A 206 3.23 -2.41 37.63
N ARG A 207 3.89 -2.22 36.49
CA ARG A 207 5.11 -2.90 36.06
C ARG A 207 6.14 -1.91 35.53
N ARG A 208 7.39 -2.37 35.46
CA ARG A 208 8.47 -1.67 34.76
C ARG A 208 8.03 -1.33 33.33
N GLY A 209 8.26 -0.09 32.93
CA GLY A 209 7.90 0.44 31.61
C GLY A 209 6.55 1.12 31.55
N ASP A 210 5.64 0.93 32.51
CA ASP A 210 4.35 1.63 32.50
C ASP A 210 4.52 3.15 32.58
N ILE A 211 3.61 3.88 31.95
CA ILE A 211 3.42 5.31 32.18
C ILE A 211 2.43 5.48 33.33
N ILE A 212 2.84 6.24 34.34
CA ILE A 212 2.05 6.52 35.54
C ILE A 212 1.89 8.02 35.77
N GLY A 213 0.79 8.38 36.42
CA GLY A 213 0.55 9.70 37.01
C GLY A 213 0.88 9.61 38.48
N ILE A 214 1.65 10.57 38.99
CA ILE A 214 2.03 10.69 40.38
C ILE A 214 1.43 11.98 40.92
N VAL A 215 0.70 11.90 42.03
CA VAL A 215 0.34 13.05 42.87
C VAL A 215 1.08 12.91 44.19
N GLY A 216 1.73 13.97 44.66
CA GLY A 216 2.54 13.92 45.87
C GLY A 216 3.14 15.26 46.23
N TYR A 217 4.25 15.22 46.96
CA TYR A 217 4.96 16.42 47.40
C TYR A 217 6.49 16.22 47.40
N PRO A 218 7.29 17.29 47.29
CA PRO A 218 8.75 17.21 47.31
C PRO A 218 9.29 16.81 48.69
N GLY A 219 10.39 16.04 48.71
CA GLY A 219 11.17 15.83 49.92
C GLY A 219 12.46 15.04 49.67
N ARG A 220 13.30 14.89 50.68
CA ARG A 220 14.51 14.05 50.59
C ARG A 220 14.46 12.93 51.59
N THR A 221 14.72 11.71 51.13
CA THR A 221 14.70 10.51 51.98
C THR A 221 15.70 10.60 53.13
N ALA A 222 15.49 9.81 54.19
CA ALA A 222 16.34 9.78 55.38
C ALA A 222 16.75 8.34 55.77
N PRO A 223 17.42 7.57 54.88
CA PRO A 223 17.79 6.19 55.19
C PRO A 223 18.86 6.16 56.28
N ARG A 224 18.60 5.40 57.36
CA ARG A 224 19.48 5.31 58.55
C ARG A 224 20.94 5.02 58.20
N ASN A 225 21.18 4.13 57.23
CA ASN A 225 22.53 3.76 56.80
C ASN A 225 23.28 4.93 56.16
N ARG A 226 22.63 5.76 55.32
CA ARG A 226 23.29 6.94 54.73
C ARG A 226 23.52 8.04 55.75
N ILE A 227 22.59 8.23 56.69
CA ILE A 227 22.75 9.20 57.79
C ILE A 227 23.95 8.82 58.65
N ALA A 228 24.08 7.53 58.99
CA ALA A 228 25.24 7.02 59.75
C ALA A 228 26.57 7.20 59.00
N GLU A 229 26.55 7.18 57.67
CA GLU A 229 27.70 7.46 56.80
C GLU A 229 27.93 8.95 56.52
N GLY A 230 27.14 9.86 57.11
CA GLY A 230 27.23 11.31 56.87
C GLY A 230 26.82 11.74 55.45
N LYS A 231 26.10 10.89 54.71
CA LYS A 231 25.66 11.14 53.32
C LYS A 231 24.23 11.68 53.29
N GLU A 232 23.95 12.52 52.29
CA GLU A 232 22.59 12.97 52.03
C GLU A 232 21.69 11.84 51.49
N GLY A 233 20.40 11.94 51.83
CA GLY A 233 19.38 11.12 51.21
C GLY A 233 19.12 11.47 49.75
N GLU A 234 18.26 10.71 49.11
CA GLU A 234 17.87 10.91 47.72
C GLU A 234 16.64 11.82 47.62
N LEU A 235 16.69 12.82 46.72
CA LEU A 235 15.56 13.69 46.41
C LEU A 235 14.44 12.84 45.81
N SER A 236 13.22 13.03 46.30
CA SER A 236 12.07 12.20 45.95
C SER A 236 10.78 12.99 45.90
N ILE A 237 9.81 12.46 45.15
CA ILE A 237 8.41 12.83 45.28
C ILE A 237 7.77 11.79 46.20
N PHE A 238 7.23 12.24 47.33
CA PHE A 238 6.47 11.40 48.25
C PHE A 238 5.03 11.32 47.73
N ALA A 239 4.67 10.16 47.18
CA ALA A 239 3.41 9.99 46.47
C ALA A 239 2.24 9.83 47.46
N THR A 240 1.21 10.64 47.28
CA THR A 240 -0.10 10.49 47.92
C THR A 240 -1.06 9.67 47.07
N GLU A 241 -0.82 9.60 45.75
CA GLU A 241 -1.59 8.78 44.81
C GLU A 241 -0.75 8.42 43.59
N VAL A 242 -0.89 7.19 43.09
CA VAL A 242 -0.29 6.73 41.83
C VAL A 242 -1.35 6.09 40.93
N LEU A 243 -1.39 6.55 39.68
CA LEU A 243 -2.40 6.15 38.69
C LEU A 243 -1.73 5.53 37.47
N LEU A 244 -2.24 4.40 36.98
CA LEU A 244 -1.84 3.86 35.66
C LEU A 244 -2.40 4.76 34.55
N LEU A 245 -1.53 5.24 33.65
CA LEU A 245 -1.93 6.03 32.47
C LEU A 245 -1.80 5.27 31.16
N ALA A 246 -0.77 4.43 31.02
CA ALA A 246 -0.62 3.54 29.88
C ALA A 246 0.31 2.37 30.24
N PRO A 247 -0.16 1.11 30.21
CA PRO A 247 0.67 -0.04 30.52
C PRO A 247 1.67 -0.33 29.39
N CYS A 248 2.88 -0.76 29.77
CA CYS A 248 3.83 -1.35 28.85
C CYS A 248 3.54 -2.84 28.72
N LEU A 249 3.29 -3.30 27.48
CA LEU A 249 2.98 -4.70 27.21
C LEU A 249 4.24 -5.55 26.99
N HIS A 250 5.39 -4.92 26.78
CA HIS A 250 6.65 -5.62 26.48
C HIS A 250 7.63 -5.48 27.63
N GLN A 251 8.46 -6.50 27.81
CA GLN A 251 9.58 -6.42 28.73
C GLN A 251 10.63 -5.45 28.16
N LEU A 252 10.99 -4.42 28.92
CA LEU A 252 12.07 -3.51 28.54
C LEU A 252 13.43 -4.19 28.69
N PRO A 253 14.41 -3.94 27.79
CA PRO A 253 15.78 -4.44 27.95
C PRO A 253 16.38 -4.06 29.32
N GLY A 254 17.27 -4.89 29.86
CA GLY A 254 17.92 -4.61 31.16
C GLY A 254 18.79 -3.35 31.11
N GLU A 255 18.82 -2.58 32.19
CA GLU A 255 19.62 -1.34 32.27
C GLU A 255 21.13 -1.61 32.28
N HIS A 256 21.57 -2.74 32.88
CA HIS A 256 22.99 -3.07 33.02
C HIS A 256 23.77 -3.08 31.70
N TYR A 257 23.14 -3.56 30.63
CA TYR A 257 23.75 -3.60 29.31
C TYR A 257 23.19 -2.51 28.37
N GLY A 258 22.07 -1.89 28.69
CA GLY A 258 21.40 -0.91 27.82
C GLY A 258 20.85 -1.55 26.52
N PHE A 259 20.34 -0.72 25.61
CA PHE A 259 19.86 -1.17 24.30
C PHE A 259 20.92 -0.86 23.25
N ARG A 260 21.85 -1.80 23.02
CA ARG A 260 23.08 -1.59 22.24
C ARG A 260 22.98 -2.01 20.77
N ASP A 261 22.13 -2.98 20.45
CA ASP A 261 22.03 -3.52 19.08
C ASP A 261 21.62 -2.41 18.10
N GLN A 262 22.54 -2.02 17.21
CA GLN A 262 22.35 -0.87 16.34
C GLN A 262 21.14 -1.04 15.41
N GLU A 263 20.93 -2.23 14.86
CA GLU A 263 19.80 -2.50 13.98
C GLU A 263 18.46 -2.33 14.72
N GLN A 264 18.34 -2.93 15.90
CA GLN A 264 17.13 -2.82 16.72
C GLN A 264 16.94 -1.39 17.25
N ARG A 265 18.00 -0.65 17.57
CA ARG A 265 17.93 0.79 17.93
C ARG A 265 17.33 1.63 16.79
N HIS A 266 17.79 1.41 15.56
CA HIS A 266 17.28 2.12 14.39
C HIS A 266 15.84 1.74 14.05
N ARG A 267 15.46 0.46 14.15
CA ARG A 267 14.09 -0.01 13.89
C ARG A 267 13.09 0.36 14.98
N LYS A 268 13.52 0.31 16.25
CA LYS A 268 12.72 0.61 17.43
C LYS A 268 13.22 1.88 18.09
N LYS A 269 13.26 2.98 17.33
CA LYS A 269 13.77 4.27 17.84
C LYS A 269 13.10 4.71 19.15
N TYR A 270 11.80 4.43 19.30
CA TYR A 270 11.08 4.70 20.55
C TYR A 270 11.70 3.97 21.76
N LEU A 271 12.23 2.76 21.58
CA LEU A 271 12.92 2.00 22.62
C LEU A 271 14.34 2.52 22.84
N ASP A 272 15.04 2.90 21.78
CA ASP A 272 16.35 3.58 21.86
C ASP A 272 16.26 4.90 22.65
N LEU A 273 15.22 5.72 22.43
CA LEU A 273 14.97 6.95 23.18
C LEU A 273 14.54 6.73 24.64
N ILE A 274 13.98 5.55 24.96
CA ILE A 274 13.71 5.14 26.34
C ILE A 274 15.03 4.72 27.00
N MET A 275 15.85 3.93 26.33
CA MET A 275 17.00 3.28 26.96
C MET A 275 18.30 4.10 26.92
N ASN A 276 18.45 5.04 25.98
CA ASN A 276 19.71 5.75 25.72
C ASN A 276 19.50 7.27 25.68
N ASP A 277 19.99 7.98 26.71
CA ASP A 277 19.89 9.44 26.79
C ASP A 277 20.75 10.14 25.73
N LYS A 278 21.91 9.58 25.35
CA LYS A 278 22.77 10.10 24.26
C LYS A 278 21.99 10.28 22.95
N THR A 279 21.12 9.31 22.60
CA THR A 279 20.28 9.38 21.39
C THR A 279 19.34 10.59 21.45
N ARG A 280 18.76 10.89 22.61
CA ARG A 280 17.89 12.05 22.82
C ARG A 280 18.68 13.35 22.66
N ASP A 281 19.85 13.42 23.28
CA ASP A 281 20.72 14.61 23.24
C ASP A 281 21.20 14.93 21.82
N THR A 282 21.48 13.91 21.00
CA THR A 282 21.78 14.07 19.57
C THR A 282 20.65 14.80 18.83
N PHE A 283 19.38 14.41 19.04
CA PHE A 283 18.25 15.06 18.35
C PHE A 283 17.93 16.45 18.90
N ILE A 284 18.11 16.68 20.20
CA ILE A 284 18.01 18.03 20.78
C ILE A 284 19.08 18.93 20.17
N THR A 285 20.31 18.44 20.06
CA THR A 285 21.44 19.16 19.44
C THR A 285 21.15 19.45 17.97
N ARG A 286 20.66 18.47 17.21
CA ARG A 286 20.18 18.69 15.84
C ARG A 286 19.17 19.83 15.72
N SER A 287 18.17 19.85 16.60
CA SER A 287 17.15 20.91 16.60
C SER A 287 17.75 22.29 16.94
N ARG A 288 18.67 22.35 17.91
CA ARG A 288 19.41 23.59 18.25
C ARG A 288 20.25 24.10 17.07
N MET A 289 20.94 23.19 16.36
CA MET A 289 21.73 23.54 15.19
C MET A 289 20.87 24.18 14.09
N ILE A 290 19.74 23.55 13.74
CA ILE A 290 18.81 24.08 12.72
C ILE A 290 18.27 25.45 13.16
N THR A 291 17.93 25.61 14.44
CA THR A 291 17.44 26.89 14.99
C THR A 291 18.50 27.99 14.89
N TYR A 292 19.76 27.67 15.18
CA TYR A 292 20.88 28.61 15.02
C TYR A 292 21.05 29.03 13.56
N ILE A 293 21.02 28.07 12.63
CA ILE A 293 21.18 28.33 11.19
C ILE A 293 20.10 29.29 10.69
N ARG A 294 18.82 29.07 11.06
CA ARG A 294 17.74 30.01 10.72
C ARG A 294 18.02 31.41 11.23
N ARG A 295 18.30 31.53 12.53
CA ARG A 295 18.58 32.84 13.15
C ARG A 295 19.75 33.56 12.47
N PHE A 296 20.80 32.84 12.09
CA PHE A 296 21.94 33.43 11.38
C PHE A 296 21.54 34.08 10.04
N PHE A 297 20.67 33.42 9.27
CA PHE A 297 20.18 33.93 8.00
C PHE A 297 19.15 35.05 8.19
N ASP A 298 18.24 34.91 9.15
CA ASP A 298 17.23 35.93 9.48
C ASP A 298 17.90 37.25 9.93
N GLU A 299 18.99 37.18 10.70
CA GLU A 299 19.79 38.34 11.12
C GLU A 299 20.57 39.01 9.97
N LYS A 300 20.63 38.38 8.79
CA LYS A 300 21.30 38.88 7.57
C LYS A 300 20.32 39.19 6.43
N ASP A 301 19.04 39.36 6.76
CA ASP A 301 17.95 39.71 5.82
C ASP A 301 17.71 38.66 4.72
N PHE A 302 18.05 37.39 4.97
CA PHE A 302 17.64 36.30 4.10
C PHE A 302 16.17 35.92 4.37
N ILE A 303 15.45 35.54 3.32
CA ILE A 303 14.06 35.10 3.41
C ILE A 303 14.00 33.57 3.36
N GLU A 304 13.45 32.91 4.38
CA GLU A 304 13.15 31.48 4.35
C GLU A 304 12.00 31.23 3.34
N VAL A 305 12.21 30.32 2.39
CA VAL A 305 11.23 29.97 1.35
C VAL A 305 11.01 28.46 1.29
N GLU A 306 9.90 28.04 0.68
CA GLU A 306 9.60 26.64 0.40
C GLU A 306 9.40 26.43 -1.11
N THR A 307 10.21 25.59 -1.72
CA THR A 307 10.13 25.25 -3.15
C THR A 307 9.53 23.85 -3.39
N PRO A 308 9.00 23.55 -4.59
CA PRO A 308 8.38 22.26 -4.88
C PRO A 308 9.30 21.05 -4.59
N MET A 309 8.79 20.07 -3.84
CA MET A 309 9.46 18.77 -3.64
C MET A 309 9.11 17.73 -4.71
N MET A 310 8.11 18.00 -5.55
CA MET A 310 7.69 17.15 -6.67
C MET A 310 7.79 17.95 -7.97
N ASN A 311 8.69 17.53 -8.86
CA ASN A 311 9.01 18.24 -10.10
C ASN A 311 8.67 17.39 -11.32
N ALA A 312 8.28 18.04 -12.42
CA ALA A 312 8.15 17.36 -13.71
C ALA A 312 9.52 16.91 -14.25
N ILE A 313 10.56 17.71 -13.99
CA ILE A 313 11.95 17.47 -14.35
C ILE A 313 12.79 17.65 -13.08
N PRO A 314 13.57 16.65 -12.64
CA PRO A 314 14.50 16.82 -11.53
C PRO A 314 15.76 17.53 -12.01
N GLY A 315 16.28 18.47 -11.21
CA GLY A 315 17.48 19.25 -11.51
C GLY A 315 18.07 19.87 -10.24
N GLY A 316 19.17 20.61 -10.39
CA GLY A 316 19.90 21.24 -9.28
C GLY A 316 20.95 20.33 -8.61
N ALA A 317 21.04 19.07 -9.01
CA ALA A 317 22.13 18.18 -8.59
C ALA A 317 22.25 17.01 -9.56
N THR A 318 23.46 16.47 -9.69
CA THR A 318 23.72 15.21 -10.39
C THR A 318 23.41 14.07 -9.43
N ALA A 319 22.20 13.51 -9.52
CA ALA A 319 21.72 12.47 -8.62
C ALA A 319 20.57 11.68 -9.25
N LYS A 320 20.43 10.41 -8.87
CA LYS A 320 19.34 9.58 -9.38
C LYS A 320 18.03 9.91 -8.64
N PRO A 321 16.95 10.36 -9.31
CA PRO A 321 15.74 10.79 -8.62
C PRO A 321 14.78 9.64 -8.30
N PHE A 322 13.93 9.82 -7.28
CA PHE A 322 12.75 8.97 -7.08
C PHE A 322 11.62 9.39 -8.04
N LYS A 323 10.90 8.40 -8.59
CA LYS A 323 9.75 8.62 -9.48
C LYS A 323 8.43 8.30 -8.78
N THR A 324 7.42 9.13 -9.00
CA THR A 324 6.04 8.95 -8.53
C THR A 324 5.04 9.30 -9.64
N PHE A 325 3.75 9.14 -9.37
CA PHE A 325 2.69 9.35 -10.36
C PHE A 325 1.50 10.10 -9.77
N HIS A 326 1.15 11.23 -10.39
CA HIS A 326 -0.02 12.02 -10.02
C HIS A 326 -1.27 11.45 -10.70
N ASN A 327 -2.18 10.84 -9.93
CA ASN A 327 -3.30 10.08 -10.50
C ASN A 327 -4.34 10.92 -11.26
N ASP A 328 -4.57 12.17 -10.83
CA ASP A 328 -5.61 13.02 -11.43
C ASP A 328 -5.13 13.67 -12.74
N LEU A 329 -3.94 14.28 -12.70
CA LEU A 329 -3.23 14.84 -13.85
C LEU A 329 -2.61 13.81 -14.82
N ASP A 330 -2.68 12.51 -14.51
CA ASP A 330 -2.14 11.41 -15.33
C ASP A 330 -0.66 11.61 -15.75
N MET A 331 0.18 12.14 -14.85
CA MET A 331 1.58 12.50 -15.15
C MET A 331 2.60 11.89 -14.17
N GLU A 332 3.80 11.61 -14.68
CA GLU A 332 4.96 11.22 -13.88
C GLU A 332 5.57 12.47 -13.22
N LEU A 333 5.96 12.33 -11.97
CA LEU A 333 6.65 13.37 -11.20
C LEU A 333 7.90 12.75 -10.55
N TYR A 334 8.85 13.60 -10.22
CA TYR A 334 10.10 13.24 -9.56
C TYR A 334 10.19 13.92 -8.21
N MET A 335 10.66 13.22 -7.19
CA MET A 335 11.03 13.88 -5.94
C MET A 335 12.30 14.71 -6.19
N ARG A 336 12.37 15.92 -5.65
CA ARG A 336 13.51 16.82 -5.85
C ARG A 336 14.82 16.22 -5.33
N VAL A 337 15.91 16.51 -6.05
CA VAL A 337 17.29 16.18 -5.64
C VAL A 337 18.01 17.38 -5.04
N ALA A 338 17.59 18.60 -5.41
CA ALA A 338 17.94 19.89 -4.83
C ALA A 338 16.84 20.93 -5.15
N PRO A 339 16.70 22.02 -4.36
CA PRO A 339 15.85 23.18 -4.64
C PRO A 339 16.51 24.26 -5.53
N GLU A 340 17.81 24.16 -5.80
CA GLU A 340 18.66 25.14 -6.51
C GLU A 340 17.98 25.92 -7.66
N LEU A 341 17.42 25.23 -8.66
CA LEU A 341 16.87 25.88 -9.85
C LEU A 341 15.72 26.83 -9.52
N TYR A 342 14.92 26.51 -8.50
CA TYR A 342 13.84 27.38 -8.04
C TYR A 342 14.35 28.55 -7.23
N LEU A 343 15.37 28.34 -6.39
CA LEU A 343 15.95 29.42 -5.59
C LEU A 343 16.58 30.50 -6.49
N LYS A 344 17.26 30.11 -7.57
CA LYS A 344 17.73 31.05 -8.60
C LYS A 344 16.59 31.79 -9.32
N GLN A 345 15.48 31.11 -9.62
CA GLN A 345 14.29 31.76 -10.19
C GLN A 345 13.70 32.82 -9.24
N LEU A 346 13.78 32.63 -7.93
CA LEU A 346 13.37 33.64 -6.96
C LEU A 346 14.30 34.85 -6.96
N ILE A 347 15.62 34.64 -7.14
CA ILE A 347 16.56 35.75 -7.33
C ILE A 347 16.23 36.53 -8.61
N VAL A 348 15.95 35.84 -9.73
CA VAL A 348 15.44 36.48 -10.97
C VAL A 348 14.17 37.30 -10.67
N GLY A 349 13.29 36.77 -9.82
CA GLY A 349 12.07 37.46 -9.37
C GLY A 349 12.30 38.65 -8.43
N GLY A 350 13.55 38.94 -8.03
CA GLY A 350 13.92 40.08 -7.20
C GLY A 350 14.05 39.80 -5.71
N LEU A 351 13.94 38.55 -5.25
CA LEU A 351 14.27 38.20 -3.87
C LEU A 351 15.79 38.02 -3.74
N GLU A 352 16.52 39.08 -3.41
CA GLU A 352 17.98 39.11 -3.47
C GLU A 352 18.69 38.13 -2.51
N ARG A 353 18.03 37.66 -1.45
CA ARG A 353 18.58 36.73 -0.45
C ARG A 353 17.52 35.73 -0.02
N VAL A 354 17.66 34.49 -0.43
CA VAL A 354 16.72 33.42 -0.08
C VAL A 354 17.45 32.22 0.49
N TYR A 355 16.82 31.49 1.40
CA TYR A 355 17.29 30.19 1.85
C TYR A 355 16.16 29.20 2.08
N GLU A 356 16.46 27.91 1.98
CA GLU A 356 15.53 26.84 2.33
C GLU A 356 16.26 25.76 3.14
N ILE A 357 15.67 25.35 4.28
CA ILE A 357 16.07 24.15 5.02
C ILE A 357 15.04 23.05 4.76
N GLY A 358 15.39 22.07 3.93
CA GLY A 358 14.41 21.12 3.43
C GLY A 358 14.96 19.74 3.13
N ARG A 359 14.04 18.80 2.85
CA ARG A 359 14.36 17.41 2.51
C ARG A 359 14.74 17.30 1.03
N GLN A 360 15.79 16.54 0.74
CA GLN A 360 16.19 16.10 -0.59
C GLN A 360 16.05 14.59 -0.70
N PHE A 361 15.85 14.07 -1.91
CA PHE A 361 15.58 12.66 -2.13
C PHE A 361 16.48 12.10 -3.25
N ARG A 362 17.35 11.15 -2.90
CA ARG A 362 18.26 10.50 -3.85
C ARG A 362 18.08 8.98 -3.81
N ASN A 363 17.80 8.41 -4.98
CA ASN A 363 17.55 6.98 -5.17
C ASN A 363 18.87 6.24 -5.43
N GLU A 364 19.73 6.30 -4.42
CA GLU A 364 21.12 5.82 -4.42
C GLU A 364 21.32 4.74 -3.34
N GLY A 365 22.57 4.29 -3.16
CA GLY A 365 22.94 3.36 -2.10
C GLY A 365 22.78 3.97 -0.69
N ILE A 366 22.72 3.10 0.32
CA ILE A 366 22.70 3.50 1.73
C ILE A 366 24.03 3.06 2.34
N ASP A 367 24.73 4.00 2.96
CA ASP A 367 26.00 3.75 3.65
C ASP A 367 26.08 4.52 4.98
N LEU A 368 27.30 4.81 5.45
CA LEU A 368 27.54 5.51 6.72
C LEU A 368 27.24 7.01 6.64
N THR A 369 27.20 7.59 5.44
CA THR A 369 26.97 9.03 5.20
C THR A 369 25.82 9.33 4.25
N HIS A 370 25.22 8.32 3.61
CA HIS A 370 24.12 8.45 2.65
C HIS A 370 22.85 7.76 3.15
N ASN A 371 21.76 8.53 3.16
CA ASN A 371 20.39 8.04 3.38
C ASN A 371 19.51 8.54 2.23
N PRO A 372 18.50 7.76 1.75
CA PRO A 372 17.75 8.13 0.54
C PRO A 372 16.95 9.42 0.65
N GLU A 373 16.69 9.86 1.88
CA GLU A 373 16.16 11.18 2.18
C GLU A 373 17.04 11.87 3.23
N PHE A 374 17.44 13.12 2.99
CA PHE A 374 18.36 13.86 3.87
C PHE A 374 18.09 15.36 3.81
N THR A 375 18.53 16.10 4.83
CA THR A 375 18.22 17.52 5.00
C THR A 375 19.40 18.37 4.55
N THR A 376 19.14 19.30 3.63
CA THR A 376 20.09 20.35 3.26
C THR A 376 19.59 21.71 3.73
N CYS A 377 20.51 22.64 3.94
CA CYS A 377 20.22 24.06 3.91
C CYS A 377 20.87 24.61 2.64
N GLU A 378 20.10 25.29 1.80
CA GLU A 378 20.62 25.98 0.62
C GLU A 378 20.25 27.44 0.68
N PHE A 379 21.19 28.33 0.31
CA PHE A 379 20.94 29.76 0.18
C PHE A 379 21.50 30.30 -1.12
N TYR A 380 20.89 31.38 -1.60
CA TYR A 380 21.30 32.12 -2.78
C TYR A 380 21.29 33.60 -2.46
N GLN A 381 22.37 34.29 -2.78
CA GLN A 381 22.59 35.70 -2.50
C GLN A 381 23.01 36.44 -3.77
N ALA A 382 22.16 37.36 -4.22
CA ALA A 382 22.48 38.28 -5.31
C ALA A 382 23.69 39.15 -4.93
N PHE A 383 24.48 39.47 -5.94
CA PHE A 383 25.71 40.26 -5.91
C PHE A 383 26.86 39.67 -5.08
N ALA A 384 26.75 38.43 -4.63
CA ALA A 384 27.85 37.68 -4.03
C ALA A 384 28.57 36.83 -5.08
N ASP A 385 29.88 36.62 -4.89
CA ASP A 385 30.64 35.59 -5.59
C ASP A 385 31.11 34.48 -4.64
N VAL A 386 31.82 33.49 -5.19
CA VAL A 386 32.32 32.34 -4.44
C VAL A 386 33.18 32.72 -3.22
N TYR A 387 33.89 33.86 -3.25
CA TYR A 387 34.76 34.31 -2.16
C TYR A 387 33.94 34.92 -1.01
N ASP A 388 32.90 35.70 -1.33
CA ASP A 388 31.93 36.16 -0.33
C ASP A 388 31.24 34.98 0.37
N VAL A 389 30.91 33.94 -0.42
CA VAL A 389 30.27 32.73 0.07
C VAL A 389 31.22 31.91 0.95
N MET A 390 32.53 31.88 0.69
CA MET A 390 33.52 31.30 1.62
C MET A 390 33.54 32.02 2.96
N ASP A 391 33.59 33.34 2.95
CA ASP A 391 33.62 34.14 4.19
C ASP A 391 32.33 33.95 5.00
N LEU A 392 31.17 33.86 4.32
CA LEU A 392 29.89 33.58 4.97
C LEU A 392 29.83 32.15 5.54
N THR A 393 30.44 31.18 4.85
CA THR A 393 30.55 29.79 5.31
C THR A 393 31.37 29.68 6.59
N GLU A 394 32.54 30.33 6.64
CA GLU A 394 33.38 30.39 7.83
C GLU A 394 32.63 31.04 9.01
N GLN A 395 31.95 32.17 8.77
CA GLN A 395 31.15 32.84 9.80
C GLN A 395 30.04 31.94 10.36
N LEU A 396 29.25 31.31 9.48
CA LEU A 396 28.13 30.45 9.86
C LEU A 396 28.61 29.24 10.64
N ILE A 397 29.58 28.49 10.10
CA ILE A 397 29.94 27.18 10.64
C ILE A 397 30.79 27.32 11.89
N SER A 398 31.80 28.21 11.91
CA SER A 398 32.58 28.46 13.13
C SER A 398 31.68 29.01 14.25
N GLY A 399 30.71 29.87 13.93
CA GLY A 399 29.72 30.38 14.88
C GLY A 399 28.79 29.30 15.43
N LEU A 400 28.30 28.42 14.55
CA LEU A 400 27.47 27.27 14.91
C LEU A 400 28.20 26.33 15.87
N VAL A 401 29.45 25.96 15.56
CA VAL A 401 30.26 25.08 16.41
C VAL A 401 30.41 25.71 17.80
N LYS A 402 30.82 26.98 17.88
CA LYS A 402 30.95 27.70 19.15
C LYS A 402 29.65 27.78 19.92
N HIS A 403 28.52 27.99 19.24
CA HIS A 403 27.21 28.02 19.89
C HIS A 403 26.83 26.67 20.51
N VAL A 404 27.13 25.57 19.82
CA VAL A 404 26.74 24.22 20.24
C VAL A 404 27.70 23.64 21.29
N THR A 405 29.00 23.84 21.13
CA THR A 405 30.04 23.19 21.96
C THR A 405 30.67 24.12 23.00
N GLY A 406 30.47 25.44 22.88
CA GLY A 406 31.11 26.45 23.72
C GLY A 406 32.51 26.89 23.23
N GLY A 407 33.08 26.22 22.22
CA GLY A 407 34.42 26.50 21.69
C GLY A 407 34.56 26.19 20.20
N TYR A 408 35.77 26.26 19.67
CA TYR A 408 36.04 25.98 18.25
C TYR A 408 36.71 24.62 18.01
N GLU A 409 37.00 23.85 19.06
CA GLU A 409 37.68 22.58 18.96
C GLU A 409 36.73 21.44 19.33
N THR A 410 36.71 20.39 18.52
CA THR A 410 35.89 19.18 18.77
C THR A 410 36.71 17.92 18.54
N LYS A 411 36.23 16.81 19.11
CA LYS A 411 36.75 15.48 18.84
C LYS A 411 35.74 14.68 18.04
N PHE A 412 36.22 13.91 17.08
CA PHE A 412 35.39 13.01 16.28
C PHE A 412 36.05 11.64 16.17
N HIS A 413 35.30 10.58 16.46
CA HIS A 413 35.78 9.20 16.42
C HIS A 413 35.29 8.47 15.17
N THR A 414 36.23 7.82 14.47
CA THR A 414 35.89 6.97 13.33
C THR A 414 35.30 5.63 13.78
N GLN A 415 34.74 4.85 12.85
CA GLN A 415 34.23 3.51 13.14
C GLN A 415 35.30 2.57 13.74
N HIS A 416 36.59 2.83 13.47
CA HIS A 416 37.72 2.03 13.97
C HIS A 416 38.32 2.59 15.26
N GLY A 417 37.76 3.67 15.82
CA GLY A 417 38.22 4.29 17.06
C GLY A 417 39.38 5.29 16.89
N GLU A 418 39.73 5.67 15.67
CA GLU A 418 40.68 6.76 15.43
C GLU A 418 40.05 8.09 15.86
N GLU A 419 40.79 8.91 16.61
CA GLU A 419 40.35 10.21 17.11
C GLU A 419 40.89 11.34 16.21
N TYR A 420 39.99 12.13 15.65
CA TYR A 420 40.31 13.39 14.97
C TYR A 420 40.08 14.58 15.89
N ASN A 421 41.11 15.39 16.06
CA ASN A 421 41.02 16.69 16.73
C ASN A 421 40.77 17.76 15.66
N VAL A 422 39.57 18.33 15.67
CA VAL A 422 39.09 19.23 14.62
C VAL A 422 39.04 20.66 15.15
N ASN A 423 39.77 21.55 14.51
CA ASN A 423 39.74 22.99 14.78
C ASN A 423 38.88 23.71 13.74
N TRP A 424 37.75 24.24 14.18
CA TRP A 424 36.75 24.92 13.35
C TRP A 424 36.98 26.41 13.19
N LYS A 425 38.03 26.97 13.78
CA LYS A 425 38.28 28.42 13.77
C LYS A 425 38.72 28.88 12.37
N ALA A 426 38.07 29.92 11.87
CA ALA A 426 38.49 30.61 10.66
C ALA A 426 39.87 31.32 10.83
N PRO A 427 40.64 31.54 9.74
CA PRO A 427 40.36 31.13 8.36
C PRO A 427 40.69 29.65 8.10
N TRP A 428 39.95 29.04 7.17
CA TRP A 428 40.13 27.64 6.78
C TRP A 428 41.18 27.48 5.68
N LYS A 429 41.80 26.30 5.62
CA LYS A 429 42.78 25.98 4.57
C LYS A 429 42.10 25.98 3.20
N ARG A 430 42.75 26.52 2.18
CA ARG A 430 42.28 26.50 0.78
C ARG A 430 43.26 25.68 -0.07
N ILE A 431 42.74 24.76 -0.88
CA ILE A 431 43.51 23.86 -1.75
C ILE A 431 42.91 23.89 -3.15
N GLU A 432 43.71 24.20 -4.17
CA GLU A 432 43.27 24.06 -5.55
C GLU A 432 43.35 22.60 -6.01
N MET A 433 42.28 22.11 -6.63
CA MET A 433 42.09 20.70 -6.99
C MET A 433 43.19 20.18 -7.92
N ILE A 434 43.40 20.82 -9.07
CA ILE A 434 44.34 20.32 -10.08
C ILE A 434 45.79 20.34 -9.59
N PRO A 435 46.33 21.45 -9.03
CA PRO A 435 47.69 21.46 -8.48
C PRO A 435 47.91 20.40 -7.38
N ALA A 436 46.93 20.19 -6.50
CA ALA A 436 47.03 19.17 -5.46
C ALA A 436 47.04 17.74 -6.03
N LEU A 437 46.26 17.47 -7.08
CA LEU A 437 46.32 16.19 -7.80
C LEU A 437 47.66 15.99 -8.52
N GLU A 438 48.21 17.04 -9.12
CA GLU A 438 49.52 16.98 -9.79
C GLU A 438 50.63 16.61 -8.80
N GLU A 439 50.62 17.24 -7.61
CA GLU A 439 51.54 16.94 -6.52
C GLU A 439 51.39 15.49 -6.05
N ALA A 440 50.16 15.03 -5.80
CA ALA A 440 49.89 13.68 -5.32
C ALA A 440 50.20 12.58 -6.35
N CYS A 441 49.92 12.82 -7.63
CA CYS A 441 50.16 11.85 -8.71
C CYS A 441 51.59 11.90 -9.27
N GLY A 442 52.36 12.93 -8.91
CA GLY A 442 53.70 13.20 -9.42
C GLY A 442 53.74 13.42 -10.93
N GLU A 443 52.67 13.97 -11.50
CA GLU A 443 52.53 14.16 -12.95
C GLU A 443 51.63 15.34 -13.28
N LYS A 444 52.02 16.13 -14.28
CA LYS A 444 51.27 17.32 -14.70
C LYS A 444 49.99 16.92 -15.44
N PHE A 445 48.87 17.53 -15.07
CA PHE A 445 47.57 17.28 -15.68
C PHE A 445 47.40 18.16 -16.93
N PRO A 446 46.54 17.75 -17.89
CA PRO A 446 46.17 18.62 -19.01
C PRO A 446 45.58 19.96 -18.52
N PRO A 447 45.79 21.06 -19.26
CA PRO A 447 45.18 22.34 -18.96
C PRO A 447 43.66 22.27 -18.80
N GLY A 448 43.08 23.16 -17.99
CA GLY A 448 41.65 23.13 -17.64
C GLY A 448 40.71 23.09 -18.85
N ASP A 449 41.01 23.86 -19.89
CA ASP A 449 40.24 23.92 -21.14
C ASP A 449 40.35 22.64 -22.00
N GLN A 450 41.26 21.73 -21.68
CA GLN A 450 41.44 20.45 -22.35
C GLN A 450 40.95 19.26 -21.52
N LEU A 451 40.48 19.50 -20.29
CA LEU A 451 40.08 18.42 -19.37
C LEU A 451 38.87 17.62 -19.87
N HIS A 452 38.09 18.12 -20.82
CA HIS A 452 36.89 17.46 -21.37
C HIS A 452 37.21 16.51 -22.55
N THR A 453 38.44 16.52 -23.06
CA THR A 453 38.83 15.81 -24.29
C THR A 453 39.00 14.30 -24.10
N GLN A 454 39.00 13.57 -25.21
CA GLN A 454 39.24 12.11 -25.20
C GLN A 454 40.70 11.81 -24.84
N GLU A 455 41.64 12.66 -25.23
CA GLU A 455 43.05 12.58 -24.85
C GLU A 455 43.22 12.66 -23.33
N THR A 456 42.49 13.58 -22.67
CA THR A 456 42.45 13.64 -21.21
C THR A 456 41.80 12.38 -20.61
N ASN A 457 40.78 11.79 -21.25
CA ASN A 457 40.19 10.54 -20.78
C ASN A 457 41.22 9.41 -20.72
N ASP A 458 42.01 9.25 -21.79
CA ASP A 458 43.07 8.25 -21.86
C ASP A 458 44.20 8.52 -20.86
N PHE A 459 44.54 9.81 -20.66
CA PHE A 459 45.46 10.25 -19.61
C PHE A 459 44.97 9.83 -18.22
N LEU A 460 43.72 10.13 -17.86
CA LEU A 460 43.16 9.84 -16.54
C LEU A 460 43.06 8.33 -16.28
N ARG A 461 42.71 7.52 -17.30
CA ARG A 461 42.73 6.05 -17.20
C ARG A 461 44.12 5.52 -16.87
N ARG A 462 45.14 6.08 -17.50
CA ARG A 462 46.54 5.72 -17.23
C ARG A 462 46.95 6.15 -15.83
N ILE A 463 46.56 7.34 -15.38
CA ILE A 463 46.82 7.82 -14.01
C ILE A 463 46.16 6.90 -12.99
N LEU A 464 44.85 6.61 -13.10
CA LEU A 464 44.14 5.68 -12.21
C LEU A 464 44.86 4.33 -12.10
N LYS A 465 45.31 3.78 -13.22
CA LYS A 465 46.08 2.54 -13.24
C LYS A 465 47.47 2.68 -12.59
N LYS A 466 48.15 3.80 -12.79
CA LYS A 466 49.47 4.11 -12.20
C LYS A 466 49.39 4.20 -10.67
N VAL A 467 48.34 4.84 -10.17
CA VAL A 467 48.14 5.10 -8.73
C VAL A 467 47.25 4.06 -8.04
N ASN A 468 46.80 3.03 -8.78
CA ASN A 468 45.98 1.92 -8.29
C ASN A 468 44.65 2.37 -7.64
N VAL A 469 43.96 3.32 -8.28
CA VAL A 469 42.62 3.76 -7.87
C VAL A 469 41.58 3.21 -8.83
N ASP A 470 40.57 2.53 -8.28
CA ASP A 470 39.48 1.94 -9.04
C ASP A 470 38.35 2.96 -9.30
N CYS A 471 37.89 3.04 -10.54
CA CYS A 471 36.70 3.79 -10.92
C CYS A 471 35.70 2.86 -11.63
N SER A 472 34.45 2.84 -11.17
CA SER A 472 33.40 2.04 -11.80
C SER A 472 32.89 2.71 -13.09
N PRO A 473 32.53 1.94 -14.14
CA PRO A 473 31.91 2.49 -15.34
C PRO A 473 30.61 3.26 -15.05
N PRO A 474 30.30 4.31 -15.82
CA PRO A 474 31.06 4.84 -16.96
C PRO A 474 32.34 5.58 -16.52
N LEU A 475 33.43 5.41 -17.28
CA LEU A 475 34.73 6.02 -17.01
C LEU A 475 34.84 7.40 -17.69
N THR A 476 34.00 8.34 -17.24
CA THR A 476 34.00 9.73 -17.70
C THR A 476 35.11 10.53 -17.00
N ASN A 477 35.58 11.63 -17.60
CA ASN A 477 36.65 12.45 -17.02
C ASN A 477 36.25 12.98 -15.63
N ALA A 478 34.99 13.42 -15.48
CA ALA A 478 34.44 13.89 -14.20
C ALA A 478 34.51 12.82 -13.10
N ARG A 479 34.07 11.58 -13.38
CA ARG A 479 34.08 10.47 -12.40
C ARG A 479 35.49 10.03 -12.04
N MET A 480 36.41 10.03 -13.01
CA MET A 480 37.80 9.66 -12.76
C MET A 480 38.52 10.73 -11.92
N LEU A 481 38.27 12.02 -12.18
CA LEU A 481 38.78 13.11 -11.36
C LEU A 481 38.21 13.06 -9.94
N ASP A 482 36.89 12.89 -9.79
CA ASP A 482 36.21 12.69 -8.49
C ASP A 482 36.89 11.58 -7.66
N LYS A 483 37.20 10.43 -8.28
CA LYS A 483 37.90 9.34 -7.59
C LYS A 483 39.32 9.68 -7.15
N LEU A 484 40.06 10.42 -7.98
CA LEU A 484 41.41 10.88 -7.62
C LEU A 484 41.36 11.91 -6.48
N VAL A 485 40.40 12.83 -6.51
CA VAL A 485 40.19 13.82 -5.45
C VAL A 485 39.84 13.13 -4.14
N GLY A 486 38.91 12.17 -4.17
CA GLY A 486 38.55 11.36 -3.02
C GLY A 486 39.73 10.66 -2.36
N GLU A 487 40.59 10.01 -3.16
CA GLU A 487 41.74 9.27 -2.64
C GLU A 487 42.85 10.19 -2.11
N PHE A 488 43.19 11.26 -2.84
CA PHE A 488 44.42 12.01 -2.58
C PHE A 488 44.24 13.35 -1.87
N ILE A 489 43.05 13.97 -1.97
CA ILE A 489 42.80 15.30 -1.39
C ILE A 489 41.87 15.17 -0.19
N GLU A 490 40.69 14.57 -0.37
CA GLU A 490 39.67 14.50 0.68
C GLU A 490 40.20 13.79 1.94
N GLU A 491 41.00 12.73 1.77
CA GLU A 491 41.63 11.98 2.87
C GLU A 491 42.59 12.83 3.71
N THR A 492 43.05 13.99 3.23
CA THR A 492 43.90 14.92 3.97
C THR A 492 43.12 16.00 4.73
N CYS A 493 41.82 16.15 4.44
CA CYS A 493 40.97 17.21 4.99
C CYS A 493 40.37 16.83 6.37
N VAL A 494 41.22 16.76 7.40
CA VAL A 494 40.76 16.54 8.79
C VAL A 494 40.08 17.80 9.35
N ASN A 495 40.79 18.93 9.34
CA ASN A 495 40.23 20.24 9.66
C ASN A 495 39.41 20.78 8.49
N PRO A 496 38.47 21.72 8.72
CA PRO A 496 37.75 22.41 7.66
C PRO A 496 38.70 22.95 6.60
N THR A 497 38.50 22.47 5.38
CA THR A 497 39.34 22.78 4.23
C THR A 497 38.45 23.02 3.02
N PHE A 498 38.67 24.13 2.32
CA PHE A 498 38.06 24.40 1.03
C PHE A 498 38.90 23.76 -0.07
N ILE A 499 38.28 22.91 -0.87
CA ILE A 499 38.82 22.47 -2.17
C ILE A 499 38.22 23.39 -3.22
N THR A 500 39.05 24.00 -4.07
CA THR A 500 38.66 25.02 -5.06
C THR A 500 39.14 24.65 -6.46
N GLY A 501 38.67 25.37 -7.48
CA GLY A 501 39.16 25.20 -8.85
C GLY A 501 38.63 23.94 -9.53
N HIS A 502 37.40 23.55 -9.22
CA HIS A 502 36.73 22.43 -9.86
C HIS A 502 36.58 22.65 -11.37
N PRO A 503 36.85 21.65 -12.21
CA PRO A 503 36.62 21.72 -13.65
C PRO A 503 35.15 21.90 -14.06
N GLN A 504 34.93 22.51 -15.24
CA GLN A 504 33.58 22.83 -15.75
C GLN A 504 32.70 21.60 -15.98
N MET A 505 33.25 20.50 -16.50
CA MET A 505 32.46 19.28 -16.75
C MET A 505 31.98 18.58 -15.48
N MET A 506 32.52 18.95 -14.31
CA MET A 506 32.06 18.47 -13.00
C MET A 506 31.02 19.43 -12.38
N SER A 507 30.79 20.60 -12.98
CA SER A 507 30.11 21.73 -12.36
C SER A 507 29.15 22.41 -13.35
N PRO A 508 28.10 21.71 -13.83
CA PRO A 508 27.24 22.18 -14.92
C PRO A 508 26.41 23.44 -14.60
N LEU A 509 26.33 23.84 -13.34
CA LEU A 509 25.57 24.99 -12.86
C LEU A 509 26.48 26.11 -12.30
N ALA A 510 27.79 25.87 -12.21
CA ALA A 510 28.76 26.82 -11.68
C ALA A 510 29.34 27.70 -12.80
N LYS A 511 29.51 28.99 -12.53
CA LYS A 511 30.09 29.93 -13.48
C LYS A 511 31.55 29.61 -13.74
N TYR A 512 31.98 29.78 -15.00
CA TYR A 512 33.39 29.61 -15.37
C TYR A 512 34.29 30.52 -14.54
N HIS A 513 35.52 30.08 -14.30
CA HIS A 513 36.48 30.84 -13.51
C HIS A 513 36.97 32.07 -14.28
N ARG A 514 36.99 33.24 -13.62
CA ARG A 514 37.35 34.52 -14.29
C ARG A 514 38.76 34.59 -14.89
N SER A 515 39.70 33.81 -14.34
CA SER A 515 41.13 33.83 -14.74
C SER A 515 41.69 32.50 -15.25
N ASN A 516 40.97 31.38 -15.09
CA ASN A 516 41.51 30.02 -15.30
C ASN A 516 40.59 29.26 -16.26
N PRO A 517 40.88 29.28 -17.58
CA PRO A 517 40.03 28.63 -18.59
C PRO A 517 39.75 27.15 -18.27
N GLY A 518 38.50 26.74 -18.48
CA GLY A 518 38.03 25.36 -18.24
C GLY A 518 37.75 24.98 -16.78
N LEU A 519 38.04 25.86 -15.82
CA LEU A 519 37.65 25.70 -14.41
C LEU A 519 36.41 26.54 -14.08
N CYS A 520 35.85 26.34 -12.88
CA CYS A 520 34.74 27.10 -12.31
C CYS A 520 35.13 27.82 -11.02
N GLU A 521 34.41 28.90 -10.71
CA GLU A 521 34.38 29.50 -9.38
C GLU A 521 33.49 28.67 -8.45
N ARG A 522 34.02 27.52 -8.02
CA ARG A 522 33.38 26.56 -7.12
C ARG A 522 34.30 26.23 -5.96
N PHE A 523 33.71 25.98 -4.81
CA PHE A 523 34.37 25.26 -3.73
C PHE A 523 33.49 24.18 -3.12
N GLU A 524 34.16 23.21 -2.53
CA GLU A 524 33.57 22.27 -1.58
C GLU A 524 34.32 22.38 -0.27
N ALA A 525 33.61 22.38 0.85
CA ALA A 525 34.23 22.36 2.17
C ALA A 525 34.20 20.93 2.72
N PHE A 526 35.36 20.46 3.18
CA PHE A 526 35.55 19.13 3.74
C PHE A 526 35.98 19.20 5.20
N VAL A 527 35.45 18.29 6.01
CA VAL A 527 35.83 18.07 7.41
C VAL A 527 35.85 16.57 7.70
N CYS A 528 36.82 16.10 8.46
CA CYS A 528 36.97 14.68 8.77
C CYS A 528 36.86 13.80 7.51
N LYS A 529 37.44 14.27 6.40
CA LYS A 529 37.46 13.58 5.10
C LYS A 529 36.09 13.39 4.44
N LYS A 530 35.11 14.24 4.78
CA LYS A 530 33.78 14.25 4.15
C LYS A 530 33.37 15.67 3.81
N GLU A 531 32.75 15.80 2.65
CA GLU A 531 32.14 17.04 2.19
C GLU A 531 31.00 17.43 3.15
N ILE A 532 30.97 18.70 3.54
CA ILE A 532 29.88 19.30 4.33
C ILE A 532 29.16 20.40 3.56
N VAL A 533 29.82 21.05 2.61
CA VAL A 533 29.32 22.17 1.82
C VAL A 533 29.74 22.02 0.36
N ASN A 534 28.85 22.38 -0.56
CA ASN A 534 29.16 22.66 -1.97
C ASN A 534 28.60 24.03 -2.34
N ALA A 535 29.38 24.86 -3.02
CA ALA A 535 29.02 26.25 -3.30
C ALA A 535 29.77 26.82 -4.51
N TYR A 536 29.19 27.80 -5.18
CA TYR A 536 29.79 28.41 -6.37
C TYR A 536 29.22 29.80 -6.69
N THR A 537 29.96 30.56 -7.49
CA THR A 537 29.39 31.65 -8.27
C THR A 537 28.42 31.04 -9.28
N GLU A 538 27.17 31.49 -9.28
CA GLU A 538 26.10 30.92 -10.09
C GLU A 538 26.26 31.24 -11.58
N LEU A 539 26.12 30.22 -12.43
CA LEU A 539 26.04 30.44 -13.87
C LEU A 539 24.75 31.17 -14.21
N ASN A 540 24.89 32.39 -14.71
CA ASN A 540 23.78 33.27 -15.06
C ASN A 540 23.72 33.62 -16.55
N ASP A 541 24.58 33.02 -17.38
CA ASP A 541 24.51 33.12 -18.84
C ASP A 541 23.56 32.02 -19.37
N PRO A 542 22.40 32.38 -19.95
CA PRO A 542 21.43 31.41 -20.44
C PRO A 542 21.94 30.56 -21.61
N PHE A 543 22.87 31.08 -22.42
CA PHE A 543 23.42 30.36 -23.57
C PHE A 543 24.37 29.25 -23.09
N ASP A 544 25.30 29.58 -22.19
CA ASP A 544 26.19 28.60 -21.58
C ASP A 544 25.39 27.57 -20.77
N GLN A 545 24.39 28.02 -19.99
CA GLN A 545 23.57 27.10 -19.20
C GLN A 545 22.82 26.08 -20.08
N ARG A 546 22.28 26.50 -21.23
CA ARG A 546 21.62 25.61 -22.19
C ARG A 546 22.61 24.60 -22.78
N LEU A 547 23.81 25.04 -23.18
CA LEU A 547 24.86 24.15 -23.69
C LEU A 547 25.26 23.08 -22.65
N ARG A 548 25.39 23.46 -21.37
CA ARG A 548 25.71 22.52 -20.29
C ARG A 548 24.59 21.52 -20.03
N PHE A 549 23.33 21.92 -20.16
CA PHE A 549 22.22 20.97 -20.08
C PHE A 549 22.18 20.01 -21.27
N GLU A 550 22.49 20.48 -22.48
CA GLU A 550 22.61 19.61 -23.66
C GLU A 550 23.72 18.56 -23.46
N GLU A 551 24.86 18.97 -22.90
CA GLU A 551 25.94 18.05 -22.55
C GLU A 551 25.49 17.01 -21.51
N GLN A 552 24.83 17.43 -20.43
CA GLN A 552 24.27 16.52 -19.42
C GLN A 552 23.24 15.55 -20.01
N ALA A 553 22.35 16.03 -20.89
CA ALA A 553 21.38 15.18 -21.57
C ALA A 553 22.06 14.13 -22.48
N ASN A 554 23.17 14.50 -23.15
CA ASN A 554 23.98 13.57 -23.93
C ASN A 554 24.66 12.52 -23.04
N GLN A 555 25.23 12.91 -21.90
CA GLN A 555 25.79 11.97 -20.92
C GLN A 555 24.73 11.00 -20.40
N LYS A 556 23.52 11.49 -20.14
CA LYS A 556 22.36 10.65 -19.77
C LYS A 556 22.01 9.65 -20.86
N ALA A 557 21.99 10.07 -22.13
CA ALA A 557 21.74 9.19 -23.27
C ALA A 557 22.82 8.11 -23.43
N GLN A 558 24.04 8.37 -22.94
CA GLN A 558 25.17 7.43 -22.91
C GLN A 558 25.16 6.50 -21.69
N GLY A 559 24.17 6.61 -20.79
CA GLY A 559 23.96 5.70 -19.67
C GLY A 559 24.32 6.26 -18.29
N ASP A 560 24.57 7.57 -18.16
CA ASP A 560 24.69 8.22 -16.86
C ASP A 560 23.29 8.52 -16.28
N ASP A 561 22.82 7.66 -15.38
CA ASP A 561 21.50 7.79 -14.75
C ASP A 561 21.37 9.03 -13.84
N GLU A 562 22.49 9.64 -13.42
CA GLU A 562 22.55 10.77 -12.48
C GLU A 562 22.58 12.12 -13.20
N ALA A 563 22.98 12.14 -14.47
CA ALA A 563 23.06 13.35 -15.29
C ALA A 563 21.70 14.07 -15.43
N GLN A 564 21.74 15.40 -15.43
CA GLN A 564 20.56 16.25 -15.45
C GLN A 564 19.85 16.25 -16.82
N LEU A 565 18.56 16.59 -16.82
CA LEU A 565 17.79 16.82 -18.05
C LEU A 565 17.81 18.31 -18.39
N ILE A 566 17.45 18.66 -19.62
CA ILE A 566 17.28 20.06 -20.03
C ILE A 566 16.02 20.63 -19.39
N ASP A 567 16.17 21.69 -18.60
CA ASP A 567 15.06 22.49 -18.06
C ASP A 567 14.96 23.82 -18.80
N GLU A 568 14.13 23.85 -19.84
CA GLU A 568 13.89 25.06 -20.63
C GLU A 568 13.16 26.16 -19.84
N THR A 569 12.40 25.80 -18.81
CA THR A 569 11.72 26.80 -17.97
C THR A 569 12.75 27.56 -17.14
N PHE A 570 13.73 26.84 -16.60
CA PHE A 570 14.84 27.45 -15.90
C PHE A 570 15.73 28.28 -16.85
N CYS A 571 16.10 27.78 -18.03
CA CYS A 571 16.86 28.57 -19.02
C CYS A 571 16.11 29.86 -19.40
N GLN A 572 14.80 29.77 -19.64
CA GLN A 572 13.97 30.94 -19.90
C GLN A 572 14.00 31.93 -18.74
N SER A 573 14.00 31.47 -17.49
CA SER A 573 14.14 32.38 -16.35
C SER A 573 15.47 33.15 -16.35
N LEU A 574 16.57 32.52 -16.76
CA LEU A 574 17.88 33.19 -16.89
C LEU A 574 17.87 34.25 -18.00
N GLU A 575 17.07 34.07 -19.05
CA GLU A 575 16.87 35.06 -20.12
C GLU A 575 16.18 36.34 -19.62
N TYR A 576 15.41 36.28 -18.51
CA TYR A 576 14.89 37.47 -17.83
C TYR A 576 15.93 38.19 -16.96
N GLY A 577 17.10 37.57 -16.77
CA GLY A 577 18.25 38.15 -16.07
C GLY A 577 18.37 37.66 -14.63
N LEU A 578 19.24 36.67 -14.40
CA LEU A 578 19.76 36.35 -13.07
C LEU A 578 20.95 37.29 -12.77
N PRO A 579 20.90 38.13 -11.72
CA PRO A 579 22.05 38.90 -11.26
C PRO A 579 23.27 38.01 -10.99
N PRO A 580 24.51 38.54 -10.99
CA PRO A 580 25.65 37.82 -10.41
C PRO A 580 25.26 37.34 -9.01
N THR A 581 25.33 36.05 -8.74
CA THR A 581 24.76 35.43 -7.53
C THR A 581 25.74 34.40 -7.00
N GLY A 582 25.85 34.29 -5.68
CA GLY A 582 26.55 33.20 -5.02
C GLY A 582 25.53 32.24 -4.42
N GLY A 583 25.66 30.95 -4.70
CA GLY A 583 24.83 29.91 -4.13
C GLY A 583 25.63 28.89 -3.33
N TRP A 584 24.94 28.26 -2.39
CA TRP A 584 25.56 27.43 -1.37
C TRP A 584 24.59 26.37 -0.88
N GLY A 585 25.10 25.18 -0.59
CA GLY A 585 24.35 24.10 0.04
C GLY A 585 25.18 23.33 1.08
N MET A 586 24.55 23.01 2.22
CA MET A 586 25.17 22.24 3.30
C MET A 586 24.32 21.05 3.72
N GLY A 587 24.97 19.90 3.90
CA GLY A 587 24.36 18.70 4.47
C GLY A 587 24.19 18.82 5.99
N ILE A 588 22.97 19.10 6.45
CA ILE A 588 22.67 19.23 7.89
C ILE A 588 22.99 17.94 8.63
N ASP A 589 22.65 16.79 8.06
CA ASP A 589 22.88 15.49 8.70
C ASP A 589 24.36 15.24 9.00
N ARG A 590 25.24 15.55 8.03
CA ARG A 590 26.70 15.41 8.21
C ARG A 590 27.23 16.36 9.28
N MET A 591 26.75 17.60 9.32
CA MET A 591 27.11 18.52 10.41
C MET A 591 26.70 17.98 11.78
N VAL A 592 25.51 17.39 11.91
CA VAL A 592 25.07 16.78 13.18
C VAL A 592 25.97 15.61 13.53
N MET A 593 26.37 14.78 12.56
CA MET A 593 27.30 13.66 12.78
C MET A 593 28.60 14.13 13.44
N PHE A 594 29.23 15.17 12.89
CA PHE A 594 30.49 15.70 13.42
C PHE A 594 30.34 16.36 14.80
N LEU A 595 29.30 17.18 15.00
CA LEU A 595 29.10 17.89 16.27
C LEU A 595 28.55 17.02 17.40
N THR A 596 28.03 15.83 17.10
CA THR A 596 27.51 14.88 18.11
C THR A 596 28.34 13.62 18.25
N ASP A 597 29.52 13.57 17.59
CA ASP A 597 30.44 12.44 17.60
C ASP A 597 29.75 11.11 17.23
N ASN A 598 29.12 11.11 16.05
CA ASN A 598 28.43 9.95 15.48
C ASN A 598 28.90 9.69 14.04
N TYR A 599 29.65 8.61 13.84
CA TYR A 599 30.21 8.27 12.51
C TYR A 599 29.17 7.81 11.48
N SER A 600 27.98 7.37 11.91
CA SER A 600 26.92 6.88 11.04
C SER A 600 25.74 7.85 11.00
N ILE A 601 25.28 8.19 9.79
CA ILE A 601 24.11 9.04 9.55
C ILE A 601 22.84 8.50 10.21
N LYS A 602 22.76 7.18 10.42
CA LYS A 602 21.61 6.53 11.07
C LYS A 602 21.44 6.90 12.55
N GLU A 603 22.50 7.38 13.20
CA GLU A 603 22.45 7.85 14.59
C GLU A 603 21.81 9.24 14.70
N VAL A 604 21.91 10.06 13.65
CA VAL A 604 21.43 11.46 13.64
C VAL A 604 20.09 11.65 12.93
N LEU A 605 19.50 10.55 12.42
CA LEU A 605 18.16 10.46 11.88
C LEU A 605 17.21 9.80 12.88
N THR A 606 16.05 10.39 13.11
CA THR A 606 15.04 9.82 14.03
C THR A 606 14.58 8.45 13.54
N PHE A 607 14.28 8.33 12.25
CA PHE A 607 13.90 7.06 11.62
C PHE A 607 14.69 6.88 10.33
N PRO A 608 15.91 6.33 10.40
CA PRO A 608 16.71 6.08 9.21
C PRO A 608 16.04 5.03 8.32
N PHE A 609 16.30 5.08 7.01
CA PHE A 609 15.77 4.08 6.11
C PHE A 609 16.43 2.72 6.39
N MET A 610 15.62 1.70 6.61
CA MET A 610 16.09 0.34 6.91
C MET A 610 15.55 -0.63 5.88
N LYS A 611 16.37 -1.59 5.46
CA LYS A 611 15.91 -2.72 4.66
C LYS A 611 14.84 -3.50 5.44
N ASP A 612 13.80 -3.99 4.78
CA ASP A 612 12.77 -4.81 5.44
C ASP A 612 13.38 -6.05 6.12
N ASP A 613 12.92 -6.32 7.33
CA ASP A 613 13.24 -7.56 8.04
C ASP A 613 12.29 -8.67 7.55
N ARG A 614 12.85 -9.77 7.02
CA ARG A 614 12.08 -10.87 6.43
C ARG A 614 11.56 -11.88 7.46
N GLN A 615 11.53 -11.51 8.74
CA GLN A 615 11.06 -12.39 9.80
C GLN A 615 9.55 -12.61 9.78
N ASP A 616 9.12 -13.74 10.34
CA ASP A 616 7.71 -14.06 10.54
C ASP A 616 7.01 -12.94 11.31
N LYS A 617 5.80 -12.58 10.87
CA LYS A 617 5.01 -11.54 11.53
C LYS A 617 4.79 -11.90 13.00
N PRO A 618 5.26 -11.09 13.96
CA PRO A 618 4.97 -11.34 15.37
C PRO A 618 3.48 -11.17 15.62
N LYS A 619 2.94 -11.96 16.56
CA LYS A 619 1.53 -11.83 16.98
C LYS A 619 1.32 -10.46 17.61
N MET A 620 0.27 -9.78 17.18
CA MET A 620 -0.11 -8.47 17.74
C MET A 620 -0.94 -8.65 19.02
N ALA A 621 -0.98 -7.63 19.89
CA ALA A 621 -1.69 -7.73 21.17
C ALA A 621 -3.18 -8.04 20.97
N ALA A 622 -3.79 -7.48 19.92
CA ALA A 622 -5.17 -7.78 19.51
C ALA A 622 -5.38 -9.25 19.15
N GLU A 623 -4.43 -9.87 18.45
CA GLU A 623 -4.50 -11.29 18.06
C GLU A 623 -4.33 -12.20 19.28
N VAL A 624 -3.42 -11.85 20.20
CA VAL A 624 -3.19 -12.60 21.44
C VAL A 624 -4.44 -12.68 22.32
N VAL A 625 -5.27 -11.63 22.30
CA VAL A 625 -6.51 -11.55 23.11
C VAL A 625 -7.79 -11.78 22.30
N GLY A 626 -7.66 -12.24 21.04
CA GLY A 626 -8.80 -12.65 20.21
C GLY A 626 -9.71 -11.52 19.72
N ILE A 627 -9.18 -10.30 19.55
CA ILE A 627 -9.94 -9.19 18.96
C ILE A 627 -9.96 -9.37 17.44
N GLU A 628 -11.11 -9.72 16.89
CA GLU A 628 -11.30 -9.88 15.46
C GLU A 628 -11.47 -8.52 14.73
N PRO A 629 -10.92 -8.36 13.51
CA PRO A 629 -11.21 -7.21 12.67
C PRO A 629 -12.68 -7.20 12.25
N MET A 630 -13.23 -6.00 11.98
CA MET A 630 -14.62 -5.90 11.54
C MET A 630 -14.89 -6.70 10.25
N PRO A 631 -16.05 -7.38 10.12
CA PRO A 631 -16.37 -8.23 8.97
C PRO A 631 -16.55 -7.45 7.66
N GLU A 632 -16.18 -8.07 6.53
CA GLU A 632 -16.43 -7.53 5.17
C GLU A 632 -17.94 -7.46 4.86
N GLU A 633 -18.39 -6.35 4.25
CA GLU A 633 -19.82 -6.02 4.12
C GLU A 633 -20.62 -6.75 3.02
N GLY A 634 -20.13 -7.87 2.48
CA GLY A 634 -20.94 -8.77 1.62
C GLY A 634 -21.48 -8.20 0.29
N ILE A 635 -21.18 -6.95 -0.07
CA ILE A 635 -21.72 -6.19 -1.23
C ILE A 635 -21.66 -7.00 -2.55
N ARG A 636 -20.60 -7.79 -2.74
CA ARG A 636 -20.40 -8.62 -3.94
C ARG A 636 -21.46 -9.70 -4.12
N TYR A 637 -21.89 -10.35 -3.03
CA TYR A 637 -22.90 -11.40 -3.07
C TYR A 637 -24.30 -10.81 -3.19
N TRP A 638 -24.54 -9.67 -2.53
CA TRP A 638 -25.78 -8.93 -2.67
C TRP A 638 -26.03 -8.50 -4.13
N LEU A 639 -25.05 -7.89 -4.80
CA LEU A 639 -25.18 -7.49 -6.23
C LEU A 639 -25.51 -8.67 -7.15
N LEU A 640 -24.85 -9.82 -6.96
CA LEU A 640 -25.11 -11.01 -7.77
C LEU A 640 -26.44 -11.70 -7.42
N GLY A 641 -26.83 -11.69 -6.15
CA GLY A 641 -28.14 -12.16 -5.70
C GLY A 641 -29.28 -11.32 -6.30
N SER A 642 -29.14 -10.00 -6.30
CA SER A 642 -30.09 -9.09 -6.97
C SER A 642 -30.14 -9.34 -8.47
N ALA A 643 -29.00 -9.54 -9.13
CA ALA A 643 -28.97 -9.88 -10.55
C ALA A 643 -29.69 -11.21 -10.85
N ALA A 644 -29.47 -12.25 -10.04
CA ALA A 644 -30.17 -13.53 -10.19
C ALA A 644 -31.69 -13.38 -10.01
N SER A 645 -32.11 -12.52 -9.08
CA SER A 645 -33.52 -12.17 -8.90
C SER A 645 -34.12 -11.49 -10.13
N VAL A 646 -33.41 -10.52 -10.73
CA VAL A 646 -33.82 -9.87 -11.98
C VAL A 646 -33.87 -10.85 -13.16
N PHE A 647 -32.94 -11.81 -13.23
CA PHE A 647 -32.97 -12.87 -14.24
C PHE A 647 -34.27 -13.68 -14.16
N GLY A 648 -34.63 -14.13 -12.95
CA GLY A 648 -35.89 -14.84 -12.70
C GLY A 648 -37.12 -13.99 -13.06
N LEU A 649 -37.10 -12.71 -12.67
CA LEU A 649 -38.17 -11.75 -12.98
C LEU A 649 -38.37 -11.57 -14.49
N VAL A 650 -37.30 -11.48 -15.28
CA VAL A 650 -37.37 -11.37 -16.74
C VAL A 650 -38.00 -12.62 -17.34
N VAL A 651 -37.55 -13.82 -16.95
CA VAL A 651 -38.10 -15.09 -17.46
C VAL A 651 -39.58 -15.21 -17.11
N PHE A 652 -39.93 -14.90 -15.87
CA PHE A 652 -41.31 -14.93 -15.41
C PHE A 652 -42.18 -13.87 -16.11
N GLY A 653 -41.64 -12.67 -16.37
CA GLY A 653 -42.31 -11.65 -17.18
C GLY A 653 -42.56 -12.11 -18.62
N GLY A 654 -41.62 -12.87 -19.20
CA GLY A 654 -41.81 -13.55 -20.48
C GLY A 654 -42.99 -14.51 -20.48
N LEU A 655 -43.08 -15.35 -19.44
CA LEU A 655 -44.24 -16.23 -19.24
C LEU A 655 -45.54 -15.44 -19.12
N THR A 656 -45.57 -14.35 -18.34
CA THR A 656 -46.79 -13.53 -18.21
C THR A 656 -47.28 -12.98 -19.55
N ARG A 657 -46.35 -12.67 -20.47
CA ARG A 657 -46.69 -12.22 -21.83
C ARG A 657 -47.17 -13.38 -22.70
N LEU A 658 -46.48 -14.52 -22.70
CA LEU A 658 -46.81 -15.69 -23.52
C LEU A 658 -48.13 -16.36 -23.12
N THR A 659 -48.57 -16.21 -21.87
CA THR A 659 -49.87 -16.69 -21.39
C THR A 659 -50.95 -15.61 -21.41
N GLU A 660 -50.71 -14.47 -22.07
CA GLU A 660 -51.65 -13.33 -22.16
C GLU A 660 -52.19 -12.85 -20.79
N SER A 661 -51.36 -12.94 -19.74
CA SER A 661 -51.77 -12.54 -18.38
C SER A 661 -51.40 -11.10 -18.02
N GLY A 662 -50.60 -10.41 -18.84
CA GLY A 662 -49.98 -9.12 -18.52
C GLY A 662 -50.90 -7.90 -18.43
N LEU A 663 -52.23 -8.07 -18.58
CA LEU A 663 -53.26 -7.03 -18.48
C LEU A 663 -54.45 -7.47 -17.59
N SER A 664 -54.32 -8.60 -16.89
CA SER A 664 -55.33 -9.13 -15.96
C SER A 664 -55.61 -8.23 -14.74
N ILE A 665 -54.65 -7.38 -14.35
CA ILE A 665 -54.76 -6.38 -13.28
C ILE A 665 -54.87 -4.98 -13.91
N THR A 666 -56.11 -4.53 -14.06
CA THR A 666 -56.47 -3.29 -14.76
C THR A 666 -56.20 -2.02 -13.97
N GLU A 667 -56.06 -2.12 -12.65
CA GLU A 667 -55.78 -0.98 -11.78
C GLU A 667 -54.30 -0.90 -11.35
N TRP A 668 -53.77 0.33 -11.31
CA TRP A 668 -52.44 0.58 -10.77
C TRP A 668 -52.52 1.13 -9.35
N ARG A 669 -52.43 0.23 -8.37
CA ARG A 669 -52.34 0.57 -6.94
C ARG A 669 -50.93 0.25 -6.41
N PRO A 670 -50.00 1.23 -6.33
CA PRO A 670 -48.59 0.96 -6.02
C PRO A 670 -48.36 0.36 -4.63
N VAL A 671 -49.16 0.77 -3.64
CA VAL A 671 -49.02 0.39 -2.23
C VAL A 671 -50.11 -0.60 -1.82
N THR A 672 -51.38 -0.31 -2.08
CA THR A 672 -52.50 -1.19 -1.67
C THR A 672 -52.69 -2.41 -2.58
N GLY A 673 -52.18 -2.38 -3.82
CA GLY A 673 -52.17 -3.51 -4.75
C GLY A 673 -51.03 -4.51 -4.53
N SER A 674 -50.36 -4.49 -3.36
CA SER A 674 -49.41 -5.52 -2.93
C SER A 674 -50.08 -6.67 -2.19
N MET A 675 -51.37 -6.55 -1.87
CA MET A 675 -52.16 -7.60 -1.22
C MET A 675 -53.04 -8.27 -2.27
N PRO A 676 -52.99 -9.62 -2.42
CA PRO A 676 -53.86 -10.31 -3.36
C PRO A 676 -55.30 -10.38 -2.79
N PRO A 677 -56.32 -10.63 -3.64
CA PRO A 677 -57.70 -10.84 -3.19
C PRO A 677 -57.79 -12.01 -2.20
N ARG A 678 -58.48 -11.82 -1.06
CA ARG A 678 -58.42 -12.76 0.08
C ARG A 678 -59.68 -13.60 0.25
N ASN A 679 -60.82 -13.11 -0.23
CA ASN A 679 -62.11 -13.75 -0.11
C ASN A 679 -62.83 -13.78 -1.46
N PHE A 680 -63.96 -14.50 -1.52
CA PHE A 680 -64.75 -14.65 -2.75
C PHE A 680 -65.27 -13.31 -3.30
N GLU A 681 -65.61 -12.36 -2.43
CA GLU A 681 -66.12 -11.05 -2.83
C GLU A 681 -65.03 -10.20 -3.52
N ASP A 682 -63.82 -10.19 -2.97
CA ASP A 682 -62.67 -9.49 -3.56
C ASP A 682 -62.33 -10.06 -4.95
N TRP A 683 -62.33 -11.38 -5.09
CA TRP A 683 -62.08 -12.05 -6.38
C TRP A 683 -63.13 -11.69 -7.43
N ASN A 684 -64.42 -11.59 -7.05
CA ASN A 684 -65.47 -11.17 -7.98
C ASN A 684 -65.37 -9.70 -8.36
N LYS A 685 -64.90 -8.82 -7.46
CA LYS A 685 -64.66 -7.39 -7.75
C LYS A 685 -63.55 -7.22 -8.78
N GLU A 686 -62.40 -7.86 -8.56
CA GLU A 686 -61.29 -7.84 -9.53
C GLU A 686 -61.69 -8.48 -10.87
N PHE A 687 -62.45 -9.57 -10.84
CA PHE A 687 -62.94 -10.20 -12.06
C PHE A 687 -63.94 -9.31 -12.80
N ALA A 688 -64.81 -8.59 -12.09
CA ALA A 688 -65.72 -7.61 -12.70
C ALA A 688 -64.96 -6.45 -13.36
N LEU A 689 -63.89 -5.97 -12.73
CA LEU A 689 -62.99 -4.98 -13.34
C LEU A 689 -62.31 -5.53 -14.61
N TYR A 690 -61.85 -6.78 -14.58
CA TYR A 690 -61.29 -7.42 -15.77
C TYR A 690 -62.34 -7.62 -16.88
N LYS A 691 -63.58 -8.01 -16.55
CA LYS A 691 -64.69 -8.10 -17.52
C LYS A 691 -65.01 -6.79 -18.22
N SER A 692 -64.77 -5.67 -17.54
CA SER A 692 -64.94 -4.34 -18.14
C SER A 692 -63.85 -4.00 -19.16
N SER A 693 -62.70 -4.68 -19.09
CA SER A 693 -61.57 -4.45 -19.99
C SER A 693 -61.87 -4.88 -21.44
N PRO A 694 -61.27 -4.20 -22.43
CA PRO A 694 -61.37 -4.61 -23.83
C PRO A 694 -60.81 -6.01 -24.12
N GLU A 695 -59.76 -6.43 -23.41
CA GLU A 695 -59.12 -7.76 -23.56
C GLU A 695 -60.09 -8.90 -23.22
N PHE A 696 -60.82 -8.78 -22.11
CA PHE A 696 -61.87 -9.76 -21.77
C PHE A 696 -62.98 -9.79 -22.83
N LYS A 697 -63.42 -8.63 -23.32
CA LYS A 697 -64.51 -8.55 -24.29
C LYS A 697 -64.18 -9.18 -25.65
N GLN A 698 -62.93 -9.11 -26.09
CA GLN A 698 -62.52 -9.55 -27.43
C GLN A 698 -61.82 -10.91 -27.47
N LEU A 699 -60.94 -11.20 -26.49
CA LEU A 699 -60.10 -12.42 -26.50
C LEU A 699 -60.58 -13.45 -25.48
N ASN A 700 -60.97 -13.00 -24.27
CA ASN A 700 -61.23 -13.88 -23.13
C ASN A 700 -62.71 -13.94 -22.70
N SER A 701 -63.65 -13.67 -23.60
CA SER A 701 -65.07 -13.46 -23.26
C SER A 701 -65.79 -14.68 -22.68
N ARG A 702 -65.20 -15.87 -22.86
CA ARG A 702 -65.68 -17.17 -22.34
C ARG A 702 -65.00 -17.59 -21.04
N MET A 703 -64.06 -16.80 -20.52
CA MET A 703 -63.23 -17.16 -19.36
C MET A 703 -64.03 -17.17 -18.06
N GLY A 704 -63.83 -18.22 -17.25
CA GLY A 704 -64.41 -18.35 -15.91
C GLY A 704 -63.58 -17.70 -14.80
N LEU A 705 -64.11 -17.64 -13.57
CA LEU A 705 -63.40 -17.06 -12.42
C LEU A 705 -62.10 -17.83 -12.09
N ASP A 706 -62.08 -19.15 -12.25
CA ASP A 706 -60.91 -19.97 -11.92
C ASP A 706 -59.77 -19.82 -12.95
N GLU A 707 -60.11 -19.64 -14.22
CA GLU A 707 -59.14 -19.30 -15.28
C GLU A 707 -58.61 -17.87 -15.08
N PHE A 708 -59.47 -16.92 -14.70
CA PHE A 708 -59.06 -15.56 -14.32
C PHE A 708 -58.06 -15.55 -13.15
N LYS A 709 -58.29 -16.36 -12.11
CA LYS A 709 -57.34 -16.48 -10.98
C LYS A 709 -55.95 -16.88 -11.46
N GLN A 710 -55.83 -17.76 -12.44
CA GLN A 710 -54.53 -18.23 -12.93
C GLN A 710 -53.73 -17.10 -13.58
N ILE A 711 -54.34 -16.33 -14.47
CA ILE A 711 -53.68 -15.18 -15.11
C ILE A 711 -53.42 -14.04 -14.11
N TYR A 712 -54.34 -13.80 -13.18
CA TYR A 712 -54.16 -12.80 -12.12
C TYR A 712 -52.95 -13.11 -11.23
N TRP A 713 -52.80 -14.38 -10.79
CA TRP A 713 -51.66 -14.78 -9.96
C TRP A 713 -50.33 -14.61 -10.69
N MET A 714 -50.27 -14.94 -11.97
CA MET A 714 -49.08 -14.76 -12.79
C MET A 714 -48.66 -13.28 -12.84
N GLU A 715 -49.60 -12.37 -13.09
CA GLU A 715 -49.30 -10.94 -13.13
C GLU A 715 -48.98 -10.36 -11.75
N TRP A 716 -49.74 -10.74 -10.72
CA TRP A 716 -49.53 -10.28 -9.35
C TRP A 716 -48.15 -10.68 -8.82
N ILE A 717 -47.73 -11.94 -9.02
CA ILE A 717 -46.42 -12.44 -8.60
C ILE A 717 -45.31 -11.64 -9.30
N HIS A 718 -45.45 -11.34 -10.59
CA HIS A 718 -44.47 -10.58 -11.35
C HIS A 718 -44.33 -9.15 -10.80
N ARG A 719 -45.46 -8.44 -10.61
CA ARG A 719 -45.49 -7.07 -10.07
C ARG A 719 -44.97 -7.02 -8.62
N PHE A 720 -45.32 -7.99 -7.78
CA PHE A 720 -44.84 -8.08 -6.40
C PHE A 720 -43.34 -8.35 -6.33
N TRP A 721 -42.84 -9.32 -7.10
CA TRP A 721 -41.41 -9.64 -7.15
C TRP A 721 -40.58 -8.45 -7.64
N ALA A 722 -41.04 -7.72 -8.67
CA ALA A 722 -40.37 -6.50 -9.13
C ALA A 722 -40.24 -5.43 -8.02
N ARG A 723 -41.30 -5.21 -7.22
CA ARG A 723 -41.28 -4.29 -6.08
C ARG A 723 -40.32 -4.77 -4.98
N ALA A 724 -40.31 -6.06 -4.68
CA ALA A 724 -39.40 -6.66 -3.70
C ALA A 724 -37.93 -6.46 -4.12
N VAL A 725 -37.60 -6.65 -5.40
CA VAL A 725 -36.26 -6.34 -5.94
C VAL A 725 -35.92 -4.86 -5.78
N GLY A 726 -36.86 -3.96 -6.07
CA GLY A 726 -36.66 -2.52 -5.88
C GLY A 726 -36.30 -2.15 -4.43
N LEU A 727 -37.05 -2.68 -3.46
CA LEU A 727 -36.83 -2.39 -2.04
C LEU A 727 -35.53 -3.04 -1.51
N THR A 728 -35.29 -4.31 -1.85
CA THR A 728 -34.07 -5.05 -1.44
C THR A 728 -32.80 -4.56 -2.13
N PHE A 729 -32.91 -3.72 -3.18
CA PHE A 729 -31.78 -3.04 -3.78
C PHE A 729 -31.60 -1.59 -3.29
N ALA A 730 -32.69 -0.83 -3.17
CA ALA A 730 -32.63 0.58 -2.79
C ALA A 730 -32.21 0.79 -1.33
N LEU A 731 -32.75 0.01 -0.38
CA LEU A 731 -32.45 0.20 1.04
C LEU A 731 -30.97 -0.09 1.38
N PRO A 732 -30.36 -1.21 0.94
CA PRO A 732 -28.93 -1.42 1.16
C PRO A 732 -28.07 -0.38 0.45
N THR A 733 -28.45 0.06 -0.75
CA THR A 733 -27.75 1.14 -1.46
C THR A 733 -27.69 2.42 -0.62
N LEU A 734 -28.83 2.88 -0.10
CA LEU A 734 -28.89 4.06 0.75
C LEU A 734 -28.08 3.88 2.03
N TYR A 735 -28.16 2.70 2.66
CA TYR A 735 -27.36 2.36 3.84
C TYR A 735 -25.85 2.46 3.56
N PHE A 736 -25.35 1.81 2.50
CA PHE A 736 -23.92 1.79 2.19
C PHE A 736 -23.39 3.18 1.83
N VAL A 737 -24.19 3.99 1.13
CA VAL A 737 -23.82 5.37 0.76
C VAL A 737 -23.82 6.28 1.99
N ALA A 738 -24.87 6.26 2.80
CA ALA A 738 -24.99 7.11 3.99
C ALA A 738 -23.90 6.79 5.03
N ARG A 739 -23.54 5.50 5.19
CA ARG A 739 -22.49 5.04 6.09
C ARG A 739 -21.08 5.10 5.49
N ARG A 740 -20.91 5.65 4.28
CA ARG A 740 -19.64 5.76 3.54
C ARG A 740 -18.88 4.43 3.44
N ARG A 741 -19.61 3.31 3.32
CA ARG A 741 -19.04 1.96 3.23
C ARG A 741 -18.58 1.58 1.81
N VAL A 742 -18.88 2.43 0.82
CA VAL A 742 -18.47 2.29 -0.58
C VAL A 742 -17.73 3.52 -1.08
N SER A 743 -16.81 3.34 -2.04
CA SER A 743 -16.13 4.48 -2.69
C SER A 743 -17.11 5.33 -3.51
N ALA A 744 -16.85 6.63 -3.66
CA ALA A 744 -17.72 7.54 -4.42
C ALA A 744 -18.09 7.04 -5.85
N PRO A 745 -17.16 6.49 -6.66
CA PRO A 745 -17.53 5.94 -7.97
C PRO A 745 -18.45 4.72 -7.87
N MET A 746 -18.36 3.93 -6.80
CA MET A 746 -19.27 2.81 -6.55
C MET A 746 -20.63 3.30 -6.07
N ALA A 747 -20.67 4.31 -5.19
CA ALA A 747 -21.90 4.96 -4.76
C ALA A 747 -22.70 5.49 -5.97
N ALA A 748 -22.06 6.19 -6.90
CA ALA A 748 -22.69 6.69 -8.12
C ALA A 748 -23.28 5.56 -8.98
N LYS A 749 -22.58 4.42 -9.10
CA LYS A 749 -23.09 3.26 -9.83
C LYS A 749 -24.29 2.61 -9.15
N LEU A 750 -24.24 2.43 -7.82
CA LEU A 750 -25.34 1.82 -7.07
C LEU A 750 -26.58 2.71 -7.16
N LEU A 751 -26.43 4.02 -6.95
CA LEU A 751 -27.52 4.98 -7.10
C LEU A 751 -28.05 5.00 -8.55
N GLY A 752 -27.19 4.95 -9.55
CA GLY A 752 -27.59 4.83 -10.95
C GLY A 752 -28.42 3.58 -11.24
N ILE A 753 -28.03 2.43 -10.69
CA ILE A 753 -28.82 1.19 -10.79
C ILE A 753 -30.16 1.34 -10.05
N THR A 754 -30.19 1.94 -8.85
CA THR A 754 -31.43 2.23 -8.12
C THR A 754 -32.37 3.12 -8.94
N SER A 755 -31.85 4.17 -9.58
CA SER A 755 -32.62 5.04 -10.46
C SER A 755 -33.17 4.28 -11.68
N LEU A 756 -32.38 3.41 -12.30
CA LEU A 756 -32.84 2.58 -13.41
C LEU A 756 -33.93 1.59 -12.98
N ILE A 757 -33.86 1.00 -11.78
CA ILE A 757 -34.93 0.15 -11.23
C ILE A 757 -36.21 0.97 -11.01
N GLY A 758 -36.10 2.18 -10.47
CA GLY A 758 -37.24 3.10 -10.34
C GLY A 758 -37.87 3.45 -11.70
N PHE A 759 -37.03 3.73 -12.70
CA PHE A 759 -37.46 3.98 -14.08
C PHE A 759 -38.12 2.75 -14.72
N GLN A 760 -37.66 1.54 -14.38
CA GLN A 760 -38.27 0.28 -14.79
C GLN A 760 -39.75 0.21 -14.33
N GLY A 761 -40.01 0.55 -13.07
CA GLY A 761 -41.37 0.64 -12.52
C GLY A 761 -42.25 1.66 -13.24
N PHE A 762 -41.68 2.80 -13.65
CA PHE A 762 -42.38 3.80 -14.46
C PHE A 762 -42.74 3.28 -15.86
N ILE A 763 -41.80 2.63 -16.56
CA ILE A 763 -42.10 2.01 -17.87
C ILE A 763 -43.16 0.92 -17.72
N GLY A 764 -43.09 0.09 -16.67
CA GLY A 764 -44.09 -0.94 -16.41
C GLY A 764 -45.50 -0.37 -16.22
N TRP A 765 -45.64 0.70 -15.45
CA TRP A 765 -46.91 1.44 -15.34
C TRP A 765 -47.37 1.98 -16.70
N TRP A 766 -46.48 2.65 -17.44
CA TRP A 766 -46.80 3.24 -18.74
C TRP A 766 -47.27 2.18 -19.73
N MET A 767 -46.62 1.02 -19.72
CA MET A 767 -46.94 -0.15 -20.53
C MET A 767 -48.38 -0.63 -20.27
N VAL A 768 -48.75 -0.88 -19.00
CA VAL A 768 -50.09 -1.32 -18.60
C VAL A 768 -51.15 -0.25 -18.89
N LYS A 769 -50.95 0.99 -18.42
CA LYS A 769 -51.91 2.10 -18.61
C LYS A 769 -52.25 2.31 -20.09
N SER A 770 -51.26 2.14 -20.94
CA SER A 770 -51.43 2.35 -22.37
C SER A 770 -52.13 1.21 -23.10
N GLY A 771 -52.11 -0.01 -22.57
CA GLY A 771 -52.83 -1.17 -23.13
C GLY A 771 -54.33 -1.17 -22.82
N LEU A 772 -54.79 -0.23 -21.97
CA LEU A 772 -56.19 -0.12 -21.53
C LEU A 772 -56.95 1.06 -22.18
N LYS A 773 -56.42 1.65 -23.26
CA LYS A 773 -57.07 2.77 -23.98
C LYS A 773 -58.05 2.27 -25.06
N ASP A 774 -59.21 2.91 -25.16
CA ASP A 774 -60.28 2.55 -26.10
C ASP A 774 -59.91 2.78 -27.59
N ASP A 775 -58.98 3.69 -27.89
CA ASP A 775 -58.56 4.06 -29.26
C ASP A 775 -57.73 2.97 -29.98
N LEU A 776 -57.27 1.94 -29.27
CA LEU A 776 -56.47 0.83 -29.84
C LEU A 776 -57.33 -0.24 -30.54
N PHE A 777 -58.62 0.04 -30.75
CA PHE A 777 -59.66 -0.96 -31.05
C PHE A 777 -60.63 -0.60 -32.18
N ALA A 778 -60.14 0.04 -33.25
CA ALA A 778 -60.89 0.13 -34.52
C ALA A 778 -61.16 -1.28 -35.11
N PRO A 779 -62.19 -1.48 -35.97
CA PRO A 779 -62.49 -2.78 -36.56
C PRO A 779 -61.25 -3.39 -37.25
N GLY A 780 -60.74 -4.51 -36.74
CA GLY A 780 -59.52 -5.18 -37.22
C GLY A 780 -58.25 -5.00 -36.36
N ALA A 781 -58.30 -4.25 -35.24
CA ALA A 781 -57.17 -4.08 -34.33
C ALA A 781 -57.20 -5.07 -33.14
N HIS A 782 -56.05 -5.66 -32.79
CA HIS A 782 -55.91 -6.64 -31.70
C HIS A 782 -55.48 -5.99 -30.36
N PRO A 783 -56.08 -6.37 -29.21
CA PRO A 783 -55.69 -5.85 -27.88
C PRO A 783 -54.29 -6.26 -27.48
N ARG A 784 -53.35 -5.32 -27.56
CA ARG A 784 -51.99 -5.59 -27.09
C ARG A 784 -51.25 -4.37 -26.58
N VAL A 785 -50.38 -4.64 -25.63
CA VAL A 785 -49.31 -3.72 -25.24
C VAL A 785 -48.42 -3.48 -26.46
N SER A 786 -48.14 -2.21 -26.76
CA SER A 786 -47.24 -1.84 -27.85
C SER A 786 -45.87 -2.54 -27.71
N GLN A 787 -45.44 -3.18 -28.79
CA GLN A 787 -44.14 -3.83 -28.92
C GLN A 787 -42.98 -2.88 -28.61
N TYR A 788 -43.13 -1.57 -28.86
CA TYR A 788 -42.15 -0.55 -28.48
C TYR A 788 -41.97 -0.43 -26.97
N ARG A 789 -43.08 -0.45 -26.21
CA ARG A 789 -43.06 -0.32 -24.74
C ARG A 789 -42.53 -1.59 -24.09
N LEU A 790 -42.94 -2.75 -24.60
CA LEU A 790 -42.41 -4.06 -24.17
C LEU A 790 -40.89 -4.13 -24.37
N THR A 791 -40.43 -3.73 -25.56
CA THR A 791 -39.00 -3.69 -25.89
C THR A 791 -38.25 -2.69 -25.01
N ALA A 792 -38.78 -1.49 -24.75
CA ALA A 792 -38.16 -0.52 -23.85
C ALA A 792 -38.08 -1.03 -22.40
N HIS A 793 -39.13 -1.71 -21.92
CA HIS A 793 -39.21 -2.30 -20.58
C HIS A 793 -38.16 -3.41 -20.38
N LEU A 794 -38.07 -4.33 -21.35
CA LEU A 794 -37.08 -5.41 -21.36
C LEU A 794 -35.66 -4.88 -21.49
N GLY A 795 -35.42 -3.92 -22.40
CA GLY A 795 -34.12 -3.30 -22.61
C GLY A 795 -33.59 -2.63 -21.34
N THR A 796 -34.46 -1.91 -20.62
CA THR A 796 -34.10 -1.30 -19.33
C THR A 796 -33.79 -2.37 -18.27
N ALA A 797 -34.56 -3.46 -18.21
CA ALA A 797 -34.28 -4.58 -17.31
C ALA A 797 -32.92 -5.24 -17.61
N PHE A 798 -32.57 -5.42 -18.88
CA PHE A 798 -31.26 -5.94 -19.28
C PHE A 798 -30.12 -5.00 -18.88
N LEU A 799 -30.27 -3.68 -19.01
CA LEU A 799 -29.26 -2.72 -18.58
C LEU A 799 -29.03 -2.79 -17.06
N CYS A 800 -30.09 -2.84 -16.26
CA CYS A 800 -30.01 -3.08 -14.81
C CYS A 800 -29.26 -4.39 -14.50
N TYR A 801 -29.68 -5.49 -15.14
CA TYR A 801 -29.09 -6.80 -14.95
C TYR A 801 -27.60 -6.83 -15.28
N VAL A 802 -27.21 -6.35 -16.47
CA VAL A 802 -25.81 -6.29 -16.91
C VAL A 802 -24.97 -5.43 -15.97
N ALA A 803 -25.50 -4.29 -15.51
CA ALA A 803 -24.81 -3.42 -14.56
C ALA A 803 -24.57 -4.13 -13.21
N MET A 804 -25.56 -4.85 -12.67
CA MET A 804 -25.41 -5.62 -11.43
C MET A 804 -24.38 -6.75 -11.58
N VAL A 805 -24.49 -7.56 -12.64
CA VAL A 805 -23.57 -8.67 -12.92
C VAL A 805 -22.14 -8.16 -13.10
N TRP A 806 -21.95 -7.11 -13.90
CA TRP A 806 -20.63 -6.55 -14.16
C TRP A 806 -19.94 -6.02 -12.89
N ASN A 807 -20.66 -5.26 -12.07
CA ASN A 807 -20.09 -4.71 -10.83
C ASN A 807 -19.84 -5.81 -9.79
N GLY A 808 -20.74 -6.77 -9.62
CA GLY A 808 -20.55 -7.92 -8.73
C GLY A 808 -19.32 -8.77 -9.12
N LEU A 809 -19.19 -9.10 -10.41
CA LEU A 809 -18.03 -9.83 -10.94
C LEU A 809 -16.73 -9.03 -10.82
N SER A 810 -16.77 -7.71 -11.03
CA SER A 810 -15.60 -6.85 -10.88
C SER A 810 -15.04 -6.90 -9.45
N ILE A 811 -15.91 -6.80 -8.43
CA ILE A 811 -15.51 -6.84 -7.02
C ILE A 811 -14.96 -8.23 -6.66
N LEU A 812 -15.63 -9.32 -7.08
CA LEU A 812 -15.14 -10.69 -6.85
C LEU A 812 -13.77 -10.93 -7.49
N ARG A 813 -13.58 -10.41 -8.70
CA ARG A 813 -12.32 -10.56 -9.43
C ARG A 813 -11.21 -9.77 -8.76
N GLU A 814 -11.46 -8.54 -8.34
CA GLU A 814 -10.48 -7.71 -7.62
C GLU A 814 -10.02 -8.42 -6.33
N HIS A 815 -10.96 -8.92 -5.52
CA HIS A 815 -10.64 -9.70 -4.32
C HIS A 815 -9.79 -10.94 -4.62
N ARG A 816 -10.14 -11.71 -5.66
CA ARG A 816 -9.35 -12.89 -6.07
C ARG A 816 -7.95 -12.53 -6.55
N LEU A 817 -7.81 -11.44 -7.31
CA LEU A 817 -6.52 -10.98 -7.83
C LEU A 817 -5.59 -10.52 -6.68
N LEU A 818 -6.15 -9.94 -5.62
CA LEU A 818 -5.39 -9.50 -4.44
C LEU A 818 -4.99 -10.65 -3.51
N ALA A 819 -5.75 -11.75 -3.49
CA ALA A 819 -5.43 -12.92 -2.67
C ALA A 819 -4.12 -13.61 -3.10
N ASN A 820 -3.80 -13.59 -4.40
CA ASN A 820 -2.56 -14.18 -4.95
C ASN A 820 -1.88 -13.19 -5.91
N PRO A 821 -1.18 -12.17 -5.38
CA PRO A 821 -0.75 -11.01 -6.17
C PRO A 821 0.29 -11.37 -7.25
N ASN A 822 1.25 -12.26 -6.96
CA ASN A 822 2.30 -12.65 -7.92
C ASN A 822 1.72 -13.35 -9.15
N LYS A 823 0.90 -14.38 -8.94
CA LYS A 823 0.17 -15.09 -10.01
C LYS A 823 -0.72 -14.15 -10.80
N SER A 824 -1.37 -13.21 -10.11
CA SER A 824 -2.29 -12.25 -10.70
C SER A 824 -1.58 -11.20 -11.54
N ALA A 825 -0.36 -10.78 -11.19
CA ALA A 825 0.44 -9.88 -11.99
C ALA A 825 0.82 -10.49 -13.35
N THR A 826 1.25 -11.76 -13.36
CA THR A 826 1.51 -12.50 -14.61
C THR A 826 0.26 -12.65 -15.46
N GLU A 827 -0.88 -12.97 -14.84
CA GLU A 827 -2.17 -13.04 -15.54
C GLU A 827 -2.57 -11.69 -16.16
N LEU A 828 -2.43 -10.59 -15.41
CA LEU A 828 -2.77 -9.24 -15.88
C LEU A 828 -1.83 -8.76 -16.99
N GLN A 829 -0.53 -9.07 -16.92
CA GLN A 829 0.43 -8.80 -18.01
C GLN A 829 0.03 -9.54 -19.30
N THR A 830 -0.31 -10.82 -19.17
CA THR A 830 -0.73 -11.64 -20.31
C THR A 830 -2.00 -11.05 -20.94
N LEU A 831 -2.98 -10.66 -20.11
CA LEU A 831 -4.21 -10.02 -20.55
C LEU A 831 -3.98 -8.63 -21.16
N ALA A 832 -3.00 -7.87 -20.68
CA ALA A 832 -2.69 -6.54 -21.21
C ALA A 832 -2.00 -6.59 -22.58
N SER A 833 -1.59 -7.77 -23.07
CA SER A 833 -0.98 -7.95 -24.39
C SER A 833 -1.76 -7.23 -25.51
N PRO A 834 -1.08 -6.46 -26.40
CA PRO A 834 -1.70 -5.85 -27.57
C PRO A 834 -2.38 -6.85 -28.50
N GLN A 835 -1.92 -8.11 -28.50
CA GLN A 835 -2.45 -9.19 -29.33
C GLN A 835 -3.92 -9.49 -29.01
N LEU A 836 -4.35 -9.26 -27.75
CA LEU A 836 -5.74 -9.46 -27.32
C LEU A 836 -6.64 -8.24 -27.59
N ARG A 837 -6.12 -7.14 -28.14
CA ARG A 837 -6.92 -5.91 -28.37
C ARG A 837 -8.09 -6.15 -29.33
N ARG A 838 -7.84 -6.85 -30.45
CA ARG A 838 -8.89 -7.21 -31.41
C ARG A 838 -9.89 -8.16 -30.76
N PHE A 839 -9.41 -9.18 -30.05
CA PHE A 839 -10.26 -10.13 -29.32
C PHE A 839 -11.20 -9.44 -28.32
N ARG A 840 -10.71 -8.51 -27.48
CA ARG A 840 -11.57 -7.75 -26.56
C ARG A 840 -12.65 -6.94 -27.28
N ARG A 841 -12.29 -6.27 -28.39
CA ARG A 841 -13.26 -5.53 -29.20
C ARG A 841 -14.32 -6.47 -29.80
N SER A 842 -13.92 -7.63 -30.27
CA SER A 842 -14.84 -8.66 -30.75
C SER A 842 -15.76 -9.16 -29.64
N VAL A 843 -15.29 -9.33 -28.40
CA VAL A 843 -16.15 -9.68 -27.26
C VAL A 843 -17.16 -8.56 -26.95
N ALA A 844 -16.77 -7.28 -27.05
CA ALA A 844 -17.69 -6.16 -26.83
C ALA A 844 -18.75 -6.07 -27.93
N ALA A 845 -18.32 -6.17 -29.19
CA ALA A 845 -19.22 -6.22 -30.33
C ALA A 845 -20.18 -7.40 -30.23
N LEU A 846 -19.69 -8.56 -29.79
CA LEU A 846 -20.52 -9.73 -29.55
C LEU A 846 -21.52 -9.49 -28.42
N ALA A 847 -21.12 -8.88 -27.30
CA ALA A 847 -22.04 -8.57 -26.20
C ALA A 847 -23.18 -7.64 -26.66
N LEU A 848 -22.85 -6.62 -27.47
CA LEU A 848 -23.84 -5.72 -28.05
C LEU A 848 -24.76 -6.45 -29.03
N LEU A 849 -24.19 -7.29 -29.91
CA LEU A 849 -24.96 -8.08 -30.86
C LEU A 849 -25.94 -9.02 -30.15
N VAL A 850 -25.47 -9.79 -29.16
CA VAL A 850 -26.30 -10.68 -28.34
C VAL A 850 -27.41 -9.90 -27.62
N PHE A 851 -27.09 -8.71 -27.08
CA PHE A 851 -28.08 -7.82 -26.48
C PHE A 851 -29.15 -7.40 -27.48
N CYS A 852 -28.76 -6.93 -28.68
CA CYS A 852 -29.69 -6.53 -29.74
C CYS A 852 -30.54 -7.69 -30.24
N THR A 853 -29.95 -8.88 -30.43
CA THR A 853 -30.69 -10.09 -30.82
C THR A 853 -31.70 -10.49 -29.76
N ALA A 854 -31.30 -10.54 -28.48
CA ALA A 854 -32.23 -10.83 -27.39
C ALA A 854 -33.35 -9.78 -27.30
N LEU A 855 -33.04 -8.50 -27.52
CA LEU A 855 -34.00 -7.40 -27.51
C LEU A 855 -34.99 -7.47 -28.67
N SER A 856 -34.54 -7.83 -29.88
CA SER A 856 -35.43 -8.03 -31.04
C SER A 856 -36.45 -9.14 -30.83
N GLY A 857 -36.17 -10.10 -29.94
CA GLY A 857 -37.15 -11.11 -29.52
C GLY A 857 -38.39 -10.52 -28.84
N ALA A 858 -38.27 -9.35 -28.19
CA ALA A 858 -39.43 -8.63 -27.64
C ALA A 858 -40.34 -8.05 -28.72
N LEU A 859 -39.80 -7.68 -29.89
CA LEU A 859 -40.60 -7.28 -31.05
C LEU A 859 -41.32 -8.49 -31.64
N VAL A 860 -40.63 -9.63 -31.76
CA VAL A 860 -41.23 -10.89 -32.22
C VAL A 860 -42.39 -11.32 -31.32
N ALA A 861 -42.20 -11.29 -29.99
CA ALA A 861 -43.25 -11.63 -29.01
C ALA A 861 -44.33 -10.54 -28.86
N GLY A 862 -44.01 -9.29 -29.18
CA GLY A 862 -44.98 -8.18 -29.15
C GLY A 862 -45.91 -8.16 -30.36
N LEU A 863 -45.42 -8.64 -31.51
CA LEU A 863 -46.17 -8.69 -32.77
C LEU A 863 -46.76 -10.07 -33.09
N ASP A 864 -46.48 -11.07 -32.26
CA ASP A 864 -46.78 -12.49 -32.50
C ASP A 864 -46.17 -13.02 -33.80
N ALA A 865 -45.08 -12.38 -34.24
CA ALA A 865 -44.35 -12.71 -35.46
C ALA A 865 -43.71 -14.11 -35.42
N GLY A 866 -43.67 -14.76 -34.26
CA GLY A 866 -43.24 -16.15 -34.12
C GLY A 866 -44.23 -17.18 -34.68
N LEU A 867 -45.50 -16.79 -34.91
CA LEU A 867 -46.59 -17.67 -35.38
C LEU A 867 -46.78 -17.67 -36.90
N ILE A 868 -45.92 -16.98 -37.63
CA ILE A 868 -45.88 -16.98 -39.10
C ILE A 868 -44.58 -17.62 -39.58
N TYR A 869 -44.53 -18.12 -40.82
CA TYR A 869 -43.35 -18.78 -41.42
C TYR A 869 -42.66 -19.81 -40.51
N ASN A 870 -43.40 -20.76 -39.94
CA ASN A 870 -42.91 -21.71 -38.94
C ASN A 870 -42.02 -22.84 -39.49
N GLU A 871 -41.37 -22.63 -40.64
CA GLU A 871 -40.42 -23.53 -41.27
C GLU A 871 -38.95 -23.11 -41.01
N TRP A 872 -38.03 -24.06 -41.19
CA TRP A 872 -36.58 -23.82 -41.16
C TRP A 872 -35.87 -24.76 -42.14
N PRO A 873 -34.90 -24.30 -42.96
CA PRO A 873 -34.31 -22.94 -43.00
C PRO A 873 -35.09 -21.93 -43.85
N THR A 874 -36.18 -22.33 -44.51
CA THR A 874 -36.95 -21.49 -45.44
C THR A 874 -38.01 -20.64 -44.73
N MET A 875 -38.49 -19.57 -45.40
CA MET A 875 -39.58 -18.68 -44.99
C MET A 875 -40.54 -18.52 -46.18
N GLY A 876 -41.34 -19.56 -46.43
CA GLY A 876 -42.24 -19.67 -47.59
C GLY A 876 -41.62 -20.43 -48.78
N GLY A 877 -42.36 -21.41 -49.29
CA GLY A 877 -41.96 -22.22 -50.47
C GLY A 877 -41.90 -23.74 -50.26
N GLY A 878 -42.89 -24.33 -49.58
CA GLY A 878 -43.10 -25.77 -49.49
C GLY A 878 -44.42 -26.04 -48.79
N SER A 879 -45.43 -26.45 -49.55
CA SER A 879 -46.83 -26.67 -49.19
C SER A 879 -47.04 -27.36 -47.83
N GLY A 880 -48.06 -26.91 -47.11
CA GLY A 880 -48.77 -27.74 -46.15
C GLY A 880 -49.08 -29.12 -46.73
N ALA A 881 -49.25 -30.08 -45.83
CA ALA A 881 -49.50 -31.48 -46.14
C ALA A 881 -50.37 -31.71 -47.40
N LEU A 882 -49.87 -32.61 -48.26
CA LEU A 882 -50.57 -33.32 -49.36
C LEU A 882 -50.92 -32.50 -50.61
N ASN A 883 -50.05 -32.50 -51.63
CA ASN A 883 -50.28 -33.23 -52.89
C ASN A 883 -49.27 -32.88 -54.01
N ASN A 884 -48.85 -33.94 -54.70
CA ASN A 884 -48.33 -34.07 -56.07
C ASN A 884 -46.86 -33.73 -56.39
N LEU A 885 -46.20 -34.79 -56.91
CA LEU A 885 -44.86 -34.84 -57.45
C LEU A 885 -44.70 -33.93 -58.67
N SER A 886 -43.87 -32.88 -58.54
CA SER A 886 -42.67 -32.64 -59.36
C SER A 886 -42.29 -31.15 -59.32
N GLN A 887 -41.51 -30.73 -58.32
CA GLN A 887 -40.57 -29.62 -58.49
C GLN A 887 -39.54 -29.63 -57.36
N SER A 888 -38.32 -29.24 -57.71
CA SER A 888 -37.05 -29.48 -57.01
C SER A 888 -37.05 -29.25 -55.49
N VAL A 889 -36.35 -30.14 -54.79
CA VAL A 889 -35.93 -30.09 -53.36
C VAL A 889 -34.98 -28.89 -53.04
N LEU A 890 -34.93 -27.87 -53.91
CA LEU A 890 -34.10 -26.65 -53.78
C LEU A 890 -34.91 -25.35 -53.98
N GLY A 891 -36.25 -25.40 -53.98
CA GLY A 891 -37.13 -24.29 -54.39
C GLY A 891 -37.75 -23.42 -53.27
N GLY A 892 -37.29 -23.49 -52.02
CA GLY A 892 -37.82 -22.67 -50.93
C GLY A 892 -37.07 -21.34 -50.75
N SER A 893 -37.79 -20.25 -50.45
CA SER A 893 -37.17 -18.94 -50.23
C SER A 893 -36.60 -18.83 -48.81
N LEU A 894 -35.45 -18.19 -48.64
CA LEU A 894 -34.85 -17.89 -47.31
C LEU A 894 -35.44 -16.64 -46.66
N ALA A 895 -36.29 -15.91 -47.38
CA ALA A 895 -36.99 -14.72 -46.91
C ALA A 895 -38.45 -14.71 -47.42
N PRO A 896 -39.38 -14.08 -46.70
CA PRO A 896 -40.73 -13.80 -47.19
C PRO A 896 -40.72 -13.09 -48.55
N PRO A 897 -41.82 -13.17 -49.32
CA PRO A 897 -41.95 -12.43 -50.58
C PRO A 897 -41.66 -10.94 -50.40
N ALA A 898 -40.89 -10.33 -51.31
CA ALA A 898 -40.48 -8.93 -51.19
C ALA A 898 -41.65 -7.93 -51.04
N LYS A 899 -42.83 -8.28 -51.57
CA LYS A 899 -44.07 -7.49 -51.43
C LYS A 899 -44.59 -7.44 -49.98
N GLU A 900 -44.29 -8.45 -49.17
CA GLU A 900 -44.67 -8.50 -47.76
C GLU A 900 -43.67 -7.79 -46.85
N LEU A 901 -42.41 -7.57 -47.28
CA LEU A 901 -41.37 -7.00 -46.42
C LEU A 901 -41.46 -5.47 -46.30
N PHE A 902 -41.93 -4.79 -47.33
CA PHE A 902 -42.05 -3.33 -47.38
C PHE A 902 -43.45 -2.91 -47.80
N ASP A 903 -44.45 -3.41 -47.09
CA ASP A 903 -45.85 -3.11 -47.37
C ASP A 903 -46.13 -1.62 -47.03
N PRO A 904 -46.63 -0.81 -47.98
CA PRO A 904 -47.04 0.57 -47.73
C PRO A 904 -48.10 0.71 -46.64
N TRP A 905 -48.83 -0.35 -46.29
CA TRP A 905 -49.79 -0.38 -45.19
C TRP A 905 -49.22 0.11 -43.86
N TYR A 906 -47.96 -0.20 -43.56
CA TYR A 906 -47.31 0.19 -42.30
C TYR A 906 -46.74 1.63 -42.31
N SER A 907 -46.89 2.36 -43.41
CA SER A 907 -46.46 3.75 -43.53
C SER A 907 -47.49 4.69 -42.92
N HIS A 908 -47.12 5.53 -41.95
CA HIS A 908 -48.03 6.52 -41.36
C HIS A 908 -47.87 7.91 -41.98
N THR A 909 -46.89 8.09 -42.87
CA THR A 909 -46.66 9.34 -43.59
C THR A 909 -47.23 9.29 -45.01
N PRO A 910 -47.84 10.38 -45.52
CA PRO A 910 -48.29 10.46 -46.90
C PRO A 910 -47.16 10.33 -47.93
N ASP A 911 -45.94 10.76 -47.57
CA ASP A 911 -44.75 10.71 -48.41
C ASP A 911 -43.99 9.37 -48.36
N ARG A 912 -44.45 8.43 -47.51
CA ARG A 912 -43.87 7.10 -47.28
C ARG A 912 -42.41 7.11 -46.84
N SER A 913 -41.94 8.23 -46.28
CA SER A 913 -40.58 8.36 -45.77
C SER A 913 -40.30 7.39 -44.60
N ASP A 914 -41.34 6.94 -43.90
CA ASP A 914 -41.25 6.01 -42.76
C ASP A 914 -41.37 4.52 -43.09
N VAL A 915 -41.60 4.15 -44.35
CA VAL A 915 -41.92 2.76 -44.74
C VAL A 915 -40.86 1.74 -44.31
N TYR A 916 -39.57 2.07 -44.38
CA TYR A 916 -38.48 1.13 -44.09
C TYR A 916 -38.39 0.79 -42.59
N TRP A 917 -38.36 1.80 -41.72
CA TRP A 917 -38.19 1.57 -40.29
C TRP A 917 -39.49 1.14 -39.60
N ARG A 918 -40.65 1.55 -40.12
CA ARG A 918 -41.96 1.04 -39.65
C ARG A 918 -42.11 -0.44 -39.94
N ASN A 919 -41.85 -0.87 -41.18
CA ASN A 919 -41.89 -2.30 -41.49
C ASN A 919 -40.88 -3.08 -40.62
N ALA A 920 -39.67 -2.57 -40.41
CA ALA A 920 -38.66 -3.24 -39.58
C ALA A 920 -39.05 -3.37 -38.09
N LEU A 921 -40.06 -2.64 -37.59
CA LEU A 921 -40.45 -2.62 -36.17
C LEU A 921 -41.93 -2.98 -35.92
N GLU A 922 -42.77 -2.99 -36.96
CA GLU A 922 -44.22 -3.20 -36.87
C GLU A 922 -44.73 -4.29 -37.81
N ASN A 923 -44.04 -4.60 -38.90
CA ASN A 923 -44.44 -5.66 -39.83
C ASN A 923 -43.97 -7.03 -39.31
N PRO A 924 -44.87 -7.95 -38.96
CA PRO A 924 -44.49 -9.26 -38.41
C PRO A 924 -43.54 -10.05 -39.32
N SER A 925 -43.75 -10.05 -40.63
CA SER A 925 -42.93 -10.81 -41.60
C SER A 925 -41.48 -10.30 -41.63
N LEU A 926 -41.30 -8.97 -41.66
CA LEU A 926 -39.95 -8.38 -41.64
C LEU A 926 -39.30 -8.48 -40.26
N VAL A 927 -40.04 -8.27 -39.17
CA VAL A 927 -39.51 -8.43 -37.79
C VAL A 927 -39.04 -9.85 -37.52
N GLN A 928 -39.77 -10.87 -38.00
CA GLN A 928 -39.35 -12.25 -37.88
C GLN A 928 -38.10 -12.56 -38.71
N LEU A 929 -38.03 -12.04 -39.95
CA LEU A 929 -36.85 -12.17 -40.81
C LEU A 929 -35.62 -11.50 -40.15
N ASP A 930 -35.77 -10.27 -39.67
CA ASP A 930 -34.71 -9.51 -39.00
C ASP A 930 -34.20 -10.24 -37.76
N HIS A 931 -35.10 -10.82 -36.95
CA HIS A 931 -34.71 -11.62 -35.80
C HIS A 931 -33.90 -12.87 -36.20
N ARG A 932 -34.29 -13.58 -37.28
CA ARG A 932 -33.54 -14.74 -37.80
C ARG A 932 -32.18 -14.34 -38.37
N ILE A 933 -32.09 -13.20 -39.05
CA ILE A 933 -30.84 -12.64 -39.54
C ILE A 933 -29.92 -12.32 -38.35
N LEU A 934 -30.44 -11.64 -37.33
CA LEU A 934 -29.70 -11.32 -36.10
C LEU A 934 -29.25 -12.58 -35.34
N ALA A 935 -30.10 -13.60 -35.25
CA ALA A 935 -29.78 -14.88 -34.62
C ALA A 935 -28.68 -15.64 -35.37
N THR A 936 -28.79 -15.74 -36.69
CA THR A 936 -27.77 -16.37 -37.56
C THR A 936 -26.45 -15.60 -37.51
N THR A 937 -26.52 -14.27 -37.50
CA THR A 937 -25.35 -13.39 -37.35
C THR A 937 -24.69 -13.58 -35.99
N THR A 938 -25.47 -13.66 -34.91
CA THR A 938 -24.97 -13.93 -33.56
C THR A 938 -24.29 -15.28 -33.47
N PHE A 939 -24.91 -16.34 -33.97
CA PHE A 939 -24.33 -17.67 -34.00
C PHE A 939 -23.00 -17.68 -34.76
N THR A 940 -23.00 -17.10 -35.97
CA THR A 940 -21.79 -16.99 -36.81
C THR A 940 -20.69 -16.20 -36.10
N ALA A 941 -21.04 -15.08 -35.44
CA ALA A 941 -20.08 -14.26 -34.70
C ALA A 941 -19.50 -15.00 -33.48
N VAL A 942 -20.32 -15.76 -32.73
CA VAL A 942 -19.84 -16.59 -31.61
C VAL A 942 -18.91 -17.68 -32.13
N MET A 943 -19.28 -18.39 -33.20
CA MET A 943 -18.46 -19.43 -33.80
C MET A 943 -17.16 -18.89 -34.37
N ALA A 944 -17.19 -17.71 -35.01
CA ALA A 944 -16.01 -17.01 -35.47
C ALA A 944 -15.09 -16.58 -34.30
N LEU A 945 -15.65 -16.10 -33.19
CA LEU A 945 -14.88 -15.77 -31.98
C LEU A 945 -14.27 -17.02 -31.34
N TRP A 946 -15.01 -18.13 -31.30
CA TRP A 946 -14.51 -19.43 -30.83
C TRP A 946 -13.36 -19.92 -31.72
N ALA A 947 -13.54 -19.94 -33.03
CA ALA A 947 -12.51 -20.29 -34.01
C ALA A 947 -11.29 -19.36 -33.87
N TYR A 948 -11.49 -18.06 -33.71
CA TYR A 948 -10.42 -17.09 -33.50
C TYR A 948 -9.63 -17.39 -32.22
N SER A 949 -10.31 -17.80 -31.13
CA SER A 949 -9.66 -18.19 -29.87
C SER A 949 -8.86 -19.49 -29.96
N ARG A 950 -9.18 -20.37 -30.92
CA ARG A 950 -8.59 -21.71 -31.07
C ARG A 950 -7.51 -21.78 -32.13
N PHE A 951 -7.73 -21.15 -33.28
CA PHE A 951 -6.85 -21.29 -34.45
C PHE A 951 -5.84 -20.15 -34.57
N SER A 952 -6.11 -18.98 -33.98
CA SER A 952 -5.12 -17.90 -33.95
C SER A 952 -4.05 -18.18 -32.91
N ARG A 953 -2.82 -18.48 -33.36
CA ARG A 953 -1.68 -18.72 -32.47
C ARG A 953 -1.49 -17.61 -31.43
N PRO A 954 -1.49 -16.30 -31.78
CA PRO A 954 -1.30 -15.22 -30.81
C PRO A 954 -2.41 -15.11 -29.76
N VAL A 955 -3.67 -15.38 -30.12
CA VAL A 955 -4.79 -15.32 -29.17
C VAL A 955 -4.78 -16.56 -28.26
N ARG A 956 -4.57 -17.75 -28.84
CA ARG A 956 -4.55 -19.02 -28.10
C ARG A 956 -3.49 -19.03 -27.00
N THR A 957 -2.31 -18.47 -27.26
CA THR A 957 -1.21 -18.39 -26.28
C THR A 957 -1.46 -17.35 -25.20
N ALA A 958 -2.05 -16.20 -25.55
CA ALA A 958 -2.29 -15.11 -24.62
C ALA A 958 -3.58 -15.26 -23.78
N LEU A 959 -4.52 -16.12 -24.17
CA LEU A 959 -5.82 -16.22 -23.49
C LEU A 959 -5.74 -17.12 -22.24
N PRO A 960 -6.00 -16.59 -21.02
CA PRO A 960 -5.89 -17.36 -19.80
C PRO A 960 -6.97 -18.45 -19.71
N ALA A 961 -6.72 -19.51 -18.94
CA ALA A 961 -7.62 -20.66 -18.83
C ALA A 961 -9.08 -20.29 -18.46
N PRO A 962 -9.36 -19.36 -17.54
CA PRO A 962 -10.73 -18.94 -17.25
C PRO A 962 -11.44 -18.26 -18.43
N ALA A 963 -10.71 -17.53 -19.27
CA ALA A 963 -11.26 -16.91 -20.47
C ALA A 963 -11.53 -17.95 -21.57
N ARG A 964 -10.64 -18.94 -21.76
CA ARG A 964 -10.88 -20.08 -22.67
C ARG A 964 -12.13 -20.88 -22.28
N LYS A 965 -12.31 -21.17 -21.00
CA LYS A 965 -13.53 -21.81 -20.48
C LYS A 965 -14.77 -20.98 -20.76
N ALA A 966 -14.70 -19.65 -20.57
CA ALA A 966 -15.82 -18.76 -20.85
C ALA A 966 -16.19 -18.71 -22.35
N VAL A 967 -15.21 -18.72 -23.27
CA VAL A 967 -15.49 -18.82 -24.72
C VAL A 967 -16.23 -20.12 -25.04
N THR A 968 -15.78 -21.25 -24.49
CA THR A 968 -16.47 -22.54 -24.66
C THR A 968 -17.89 -22.51 -24.09
N ALA A 969 -18.09 -21.90 -22.92
CA ALA A 969 -19.43 -21.75 -22.34
C ALA A 969 -20.37 -20.92 -23.22
N VAL A 970 -19.91 -19.77 -23.75
CA VAL A 970 -20.68 -18.96 -24.71
C VAL A 970 -21.01 -19.75 -25.98
N THR A 971 -20.07 -20.58 -26.45
CA THR A 971 -20.29 -21.46 -27.60
C THR A 971 -21.38 -22.50 -27.33
N ALA A 972 -21.35 -23.15 -26.16
CA ALA A 972 -22.39 -24.11 -25.77
C ALA A 972 -23.77 -23.43 -25.64
N LEU A 973 -23.81 -22.23 -25.04
CA LEU A 973 -25.04 -21.45 -24.88
C LEU A 973 -25.64 -21.02 -26.23
N VAL A 974 -24.82 -20.64 -27.21
CA VAL A 974 -25.36 -20.24 -28.53
C VAL A 974 -25.91 -21.43 -29.30
N TRP A 975 -25.29 -22.62 -29.17
CA TRP A 975 -25.82 -23.86 -29.74
C TRP A 975 -27.17 -24.23 -29.12
N LEU A 976 -27.25 -24.18 -27.78
CA LEU A 976 -28.51 -24.37 -27.08
C LEU A 976 -29.58 -23.37 -27.57
N GLN A 977 -29.20 -22.10 -27.73
CA GLN A 977 -30.11 -21.04 -28.14
C GLN A 977 -30.65 -21.23 -29.56
N VAL A 978 -29.80 -21.67 -30.50
CA VAL A 978 -30.21 -22.00 -31.86
C VAL A 978 -31.15 -23.21 -31.86
N THR A 979 -30.83 -24.27 -31.12
CA THR A 979 -31.71 -25.44 -30.97
C THR A 979 -33.07 -25.01 -30.42
N LEU A 980 -33.10 -24.23 -29.33
CA LEU A 980 -34.34 -23.72 -28.76
C LEU A 980 -35.12 -22.84 -29.74
N GLY A 981 -34.45 -21.98 -30.52
CA GLY A 981 -35.09 -21.11 -31.50
C GLY A 981 -35.74 -21.89 -32.63
N ILE A 982 -35.00 -22.84 -33.22
CA ILE A 982 -35.52 -23.72 -34.28
C ILE A 982 -36.67 -24.57 -33.76
N SER A 983 -36.53 -25.20 -32.59
CA SER A 983 -37.60 -26.00 -32.00
C SER A 983 -38.83 -25.14 -31.67
N THR A 984 -38.65 -23.93 -31.15
CA THR A 984 -39.77 -23.00 -30.88
C THR A 984 -40.53 -22.68 -32.16
N LEU A 985 -39.83 -22.49 -33.30
CA LEU A 985 -40.48 -22.24 -34.58
C LEU A 985 -41.21 -23.49 -35.12
N LEU A 986 -40.54 -24.63 -35.19
CA LEU A 986 -41.08 -25.87 -35.78
C LEU A 986 -42.30 -26.42 -35.02
N TYR A 987 -42.36 -26.19 -33.71
CA TYR A 987 -43.49 -26.64 -32.87
C TYR A 987 -44.55 -25.56 -32.66
N LEU A 988 -44.58 -24.49 -33.46
CA LEU A 988 -45.58 -23.41 -33.38
C LEU A 988 -45.60 -22.70 -32.01
N VAL A 989 -44.42 -22.28 -31.55
CA VAL A 989 -44.18 -21.47 -30.35
C VAL A 989 -44.83 -22.03 -29.06
N PRO A 990 -44.54 -23.27 -28.63
CA PRO A 990 -45.05 -23.76 -27.35
C PRO A 990 -44.53 -22.91 -26.19
N VAL A 991 -45.42 -22.52 -25.26
CA VAL A 991 -45.08 -21.63 -24.13
C VAL A 991 -43.81 -22.07 -23.37
N PRO A 992 -43.61 -23.37 -23.03
CA PRO A 992 -42.37 -23.80 -22.36
C PRO A 992 -41.11 -23.60 -23.20
N LEU A 993 -41.18 -23.84 -24.52
CA LEU A 993 -40.05 -23.66 -25.44
C LEU A 993 -39.74 -22.19 -25.67
N ALA A 994 -40.76 -21.35 -25.84
CA ALA A 994 -40.60 -19.91 -25.99
C ALA A 994 -40.01 -19.27 -24.72
N ALA A 995 -40.46 -19.68 -23.53
CA ALA A 995 -39.91 -19.24 -22.25
C ALA A 995 -38.46 -19.74 -22.06
N ALA A 996 -38.16 -20.99 -22.42
CA ALA A 996 -36.81 -21.52 -22.39
C ALA A 996 -35.88 -20.79 -23.37
N HIS A 997 -36.36 -20.44 -24.57
CA HIS A 997 -35.63 -19.65 -25.55
C HIS A 997 -35.34 -18.24 -25.02
N GLN A 998 -36.28 -17.60 -24.33
CA GLN A 998 -36.03 -16.30 -23.68
C GLN A 998 -35.00 -16.40 -22.54
N ALA A 999 -35.12 -17.42 -21.68
CA ALA A 999 -34.17 -17.66 -20.60
C ALA A 999 -32.76 -17.95 -21.16
N GLY A 1000 -32.68 -18.71 -22.25
CA GLY A 1000 -31.45 -19.01 -22.99
C GLY A 1000 -30.80 -17.76 -23.59
N ALA A 1001 -31.59 -16.82 -24.12
CA ALA A 1001 -31.10 -15.54 -24.63
C ALA A 1001 -30.41 -14.72 -23.54
N LEU A 1002 -31.05 -14.60 -22.37
CA LEU A 1002 -30.47 -13.89 -21.24
C LEU A 1002 -29.24 -14.64 -20.68
N ALA A 1003 -29.26 -15.97 -20.63
CA ALA A 1003 -28.10 -16.77 -20.23
C ALA A 1003 -26.90 -16.59 -21.18
N LEU A 1004 -27.15 -16.52 -22.49
CA LEU A 1004 -26.13 -16.23 -23.50
C LEU A 1004 -25.54 -14.82 -23.32
N LEU A 1005 -26.38 -13.82 -23.03
CA LEU A 1005 -25.93 -12.48 -22.66
C LEU A 1005 -25.05 -12.53 -21.41
N THR A 1006 -25.48 -13.21 -20.35
CA THR A 1006 -24.69 -13.41 -19.11
C THR A 1006 -23.35 -14.07 -19.40
N GLY A 1007 -23.33 -15.13 -20.22
CA GLY A 1007 -22.11 -15.80 -20.64
C GLY A 1007 -21.13 -14.86 -21.33
N THR A 1008 -21.64 -13.97 -22.18
CA THR A 1008 -20.84 -12.98 -22.90
C THR A 1008 -20.30 -11.87 -21.99
N ILE A 1009 -21.10 -11.40 -21.02
CA ILE A 1009 -20.65 -10.48 -19.97
C ILE A 1009 -19.60 -11.12 -19.06
N VAL A 1010 -19.78 -12.39 -18.68
CA VAL A 1010 -18.79 -13.17 -17.92
C VAL A 1010 -17.50 -13.29 -18.73
N LEU A 1011 -17.56 -13.63 -20.01
CA LEU A 1011 -16.38 -13.66 -20.89
C LEU A 1011 -15.68 -12.29 -20.89
N GLY A 1012 -16.43 -11.20 -21.02
CA GLY A 1012 -15.88 -9.85 -20.90
C GLY A 1012 -15.17 -9.60 -19.57
N SER A 1013 -15.79 -10.00 -18.46
CA SER A 1013 -15.19 -9.88 -17.13
C SER A 1013 -13.85 -10.64 -16.99
N ARG A 1014 -13.54 -11.60 -17.86
CA ARG A 1014 -12.28 -12.39 -17.84
C ARG A 1014 -11.19 -11.85 -18.77
N VAL A 1015 -11.53 -11.02 -19.75
CA VAL A 1015 -10.56 -10.56 -20.77
C VAL A 1015 -10.23 -9.07 -20.69
N TRP A 1016 -11.06 -8.26 -20.02
CA TRP A 1016 -10.74 -6.88 -19.73
C TRP A 1016 -9.77 -6.75 -18.55
N VAL A 1017 -8.98 -5.68 -18.54
CA VAL A 1017 -7.99 -5.39 -17.49
C VAL A 1017 -8.47 -4.14 -16.74
N PRO A 1018 -8.94 -4.26 -15.48
CA PRO A 1018 -9.34 -3.09 -14.69
C PRO A 1018 -8.09 -2.32 -14.24
N ARG A 1019 -7.97 -1.05 -14.65
CA ARG A 1019 -6.81 -0.18 -14.31
C ARG A 1019 -6.54 -0.11 -12.80
N ARG A 1020 -7.60 -0.01 -11.99
CA ARG A 1020 -7.52 -0.04 -10.52
C ARG A 1020 -6.93 -1.35 -9.99
N ALA A 1021 -7.42 -2.50 -10.49
CA ALA A 1021 -6.93 -3.81 -10.06
C ALA A 1021 -5.46 -4.02 -10.42
N VAL A 1022 -5.01 -3.53 -11.58
CA VAL A 1022 -3.57 -3.55 -11.94
C VAL A 1022 -2.74 -2.77 -10.93
N ARG A 1023 -3.15 -1.56 -10.57
CA ARG A 1023 -2.45 -0.74 -9.57
C ARG A 1023 -2.38 -1.44 -8.20
N LEU A 1024 -3.51 -1.98 -7.74
CA LEU A 1024 -3.58 -2.65 -6.43
C LEU A 1024 -2.77 -3.94 -6.39
N VAL A 1025 -2.83 -4.76 -7.45
CA VAL A 1025 -2.00 -5.98 -7.56
C VAL A 1025 -0.53 -5.62 -7.67
N ALA A 1026 -0.16 -4.60 -8.45
CA ALA A 1026 1.24 -4.15 -8.55
C ALA A 1026 1.77 -3.67 -7.19
N ARG A 1027 0.96 -2.92 -6.43
CA ARG A 1027 1.30 -2.52 -5.05
C ARG A 1027 1.45 -3.74 -4.14
N ARG A 1028 0.51 -4.70 -4.20
CA ARG A 1028 0.55 -5.91 -3.37
C ARG A 1028 1.71 -6.85 -3.75
N VAL A 1029 2.08 -6.92 -5.03
CA VAL A 1029 3.29 -7.62 -5.49
C VAL A 1029 4.54 -6.91 -5.00
N ALA A 1030 4.58 -5.58 -4.99
CA ALA A 1030 5.70 -4.85 -4.38
C ALA A 1030 5.81 -5.15 -2.86
N GLU A 1031 4.67 -5.26 -2.17
CA GLU A 1031 4.61 -5.62 -0.75
C GLU A 1031 4.93 -7.10 -0.46
N VAL A 1032 4.72 -8.02 -1.41
CA VAL A 1032 4.97 -9.47 -1.24
C VAL A 1032 6.31 -9.91 -1.87
N GLY A 1033 6.77 -9.26 -2.94
CA GLY A 1033 8.04 -9.52 -3.62
C GLY A 1033 9.27 -9.10 -2.79
N THR A 1034 9.08 -8.25 -1.78
CA THR A 1034 10.07 -8.05 -0.71
C THR A 1034 10.25 -9.30 0.17
N ALA A 1035 9.29 -10.23 0.17
CA ALA A 1035 9.30 -11.48 0.94
C ALA A 1035 9.81 -12.73 0.18
N GLY A 1036 10.21 -12.65 -1.10
CA GLY A 1036 10.74 -13.83 -1.81
C GLY A 1036 11.39 -13.54 -3.16
N LEU A 1037 12.71 -13.79 -3.24
CA LEU A 1037 13.59 -13.87 -4.42
C LEU A 1037 13.56 -12.69 -5.44
N ALA A 1038 14.72 -12.05 -5.57
CA ALA A 1038 15.01 -11.01 -6.55
C ALA A 1038 14.89 -11.53 -7.99
N THR A 1039 13.77 -11.28 -8.67
CA THR A 1039 13.69 -11.10 -10.14
C THR A 1039 12.45 -10.25 -10.53
N GLY A 1040 12.71 -8.98 -10.89
CA GLY A 1040 12.01 -8.18 -11.91
C GLY A 1040 10.51 -7.80 -11.81
N PRO A 1041 10.18 -6.61 -11.27
CA PRO A 1041 8.87 -5.95 -11.47
C PRO A 1041 8.76 -5.08 -12.75
N ALA A 1042 9.85 -4.95 -13.53
CA ALA A 1042 10.00 -3.92 -14.57
C ALA A 1042 8.94 -3.97 -15.70
N ALA A 1043 8.41 -5.15 -16.03
CA ALA A 1043 7.47 -5.30 -17.14
C ALA A 1043 6.03 -4.84 -16.83
N VAL A 1044 5.61 -4.76 -15.55
CA VAL A 1044 4.27 -4.26 -15.19
C VAL A 1044 4.18 -2.74 -15.31
N ARG A 1045 5.28 -2.02 -15.00
CA ARG A 1045 5.34 -0.53 -15.07
C ARG A 1045 5.31 -0.01 -16.51
N ALA A 1046 5.97 -0.69 -17.45
CA ALA A 1046 6.11 -0.22 -18.84
C ALA A 1046 4.79 -0.09 -19.62
N GLN A 1047 3.71 -0.72 -19.18
CA GLN A 1047 2.42 -0.71 -19.90
C GLN A 1047 1.44 0.38 -19.46
N VAL A 1048 1.69 1.04 -18.32
CA VAL A 1048 0.92 2.22 -17.90
C VAL A 1048 1.19 3.38 -18.87
N GLY A 1049 2.44 3.57 -19.30
CA GLY A 1049 2.83 4.64 -20.24
C GLY A 1049 2.35 4.47 -21.69
N ARG A 1050 2.09 3.24 -22.16
CA ARG A 1050 1.71 3.01 -23.58
C ARG A 1050 0.20 3.04 -23.83
N ALA A 1051 -0.63 2.94 -22.81
CA ALA A 1051 -2.09 2.98 -22.95
C ALA A 1051 -2.70 4.40 -22.86
N GLY A 1052 -1.88 5.42 -22.55
CA GLY A 1052 -2.28 6.84 -22.43
C GLY A 1052 -2.33 7.63 -23.75
N ARG A 1053 -1.73 7.14 -24.84
CA ARG A 1053 -1.84 7.82 -26.15
C ARG A 1053 -3.11 7.41 -26.88
N ARG A 1054 -4.25 8.04 -26.57
CA ARG A 1054 -5.41 8.26 -27.46
C ARG A 1054 -6.54 9.00 -26.70
N GLY A 1055 -6.35 10.31 -26.53
CA GLY A 1055 -7.41 11.30 -26.33
C GLY A 1055 -7.63 12.11 -27.62
N PRO A 1056 -8.77 12.81 -27.79
CA PRO A 1056 -9.27 13.34 -29.07
C PRO A 1056 -8.54 14.59 -29.61
N GLY A 1057 -7.23 14.73 -29.40
CA GLY A 1057 -6.41 15.80 -30.00
C GLY A 1057 -5.68 15.37 -31.29
N ALA A 1058 -5.65 14.08 -31.62
CA ALA A 1058 -4.87 13.54 -32.74
C ALA A 1058 -5.59 13.55 -34.11
N MET A 1059 -6.64 14.35 -34.27
CA MET A 1059 -7.41 14.47 -35.53
C MET A 1059 -7.33 15.87 -36.17
N LEU A 1060 -6.65 16.84 -35.55
CA LEU A 1060 -6.48 18.20 -36.09
C LEU A 1060 -5.09 18.50 -36.67
N ALA A 1061 -4.08 17.64 -36.48
CA ALA A 1061 -2.72 17.87 -36.97
C ALA A 1061 -2.39 17.18 -38.32
N ALA A 1062 -3.39 16.71 -39.06
CA ALA A 1062 -3.20 15.99 -40.34
C ALA A 1062 -3.79 16.74 -41.55
N ARG A 1063 -4.00 18.06 -41.46
CA ARG A 1063 -4.64 18.85 -42.52
C ARG A 1063 -3.92 20.13 -42.96
N THR A 1064 -2.68 20.35 -42.52
CA THR A 1064 -1.86 21.49 -42.97
C THR A 1064 -0.46 20.99 -43.33
N GLY A 1065 -0.32 20.50 -44.55
CA GLY A 1065 0.95 19.98 -45.07
C GLY A 1065 0.81 19.73 -46.56
N GLY A 1066 0.77 20.81 -47.33
CA GLY A 1066 0.60 20.77 -48.78
C GLY A 1066 0.70 22.15 -49.40
N ALA A 1067 1.89 22.75 -49.37
CA ALA A 1067 2.36 23.72 -50.35
C ALA A 1067 3.87 23.93 -50.19
N GLU A 1068 4.56 23.90 -51.33
CA GLU A 1068 5.93 24.37 -51.62
C GLU A 1068 7.13 23.42 -51.44
N LYS A 1069 7.49 22.88 -52.62
CA LYS A 1069 8.79 22.37 -53.13
C LYS A 1069 9.35 21.06 -52.61
#